data_AF-A0A7C1WGA6-F1
#
_entry.id   AF-A0A7C1WGA6-F1
#
_cell.length_a   1.000
_cell.length_b   1.000
_cell.length_c   1.000
_cell.angle_alpha   90.00
_cell.angle_beta   90.00
_cell.angle_gamma   90.00
#
_symmetry.space_group_name_H-M   'P 1'
#
loop_
_entity.id
_entity.type
_entity.pdbx_description
1 polymer ?
#
loop_
_entity_poly.entity_id
_entity_poly.type
_entity_poly.pdbx_seq_one_letter_code
_entity_poly.pdbx_strand_id
1 'polypeptide(L)'
;MAITDQKIPPLTRKITVVFTDIVASSLFFKTYGNLAGRRMLEEHNKMLIPIIKEHSGLVVKTVGDSIMAYFLNPAEAIKSAIKMQKRLTQFNLNQPPNHKIRIRIAVHYGDGLIEKEDIFGDVVNVAAKILPLAESDTIYVSEEVRLIIGNGLPLRYEEVSPGDDSDLPGQRVYRVLWEDDLDLLPVTNIIILVNPVPFLGEKAFGKKWPFFLQAVYSYLNEGATETRILENKMIFSCYDNLPETLSRLLDLLVALRGKYLMETPLESLPLQIILHKDTTNCKDDSFVGALSIGWENLKPDVVYLTKPAYDSWLENRPGDCDFKLVSHGKDIYRVETDGAGLIEDRVLFPHREIMALGNRRECFYCGSRRHHLSACPSKNLQLPAKALTQIGHLSLDRVSRCFSRAFNNPEQYNEGLANLKESDLQFISEQNEAQIAYHAFFDLMEIYQLRFVRRVWRAEATGWNRFLGAESGQKEEGGTLWLAMDCLRVGQLEKTEHFLKAGEDKSGRDYRLYMLKGFLHLEKENYYEALYQFERARELSNNPLQRIYTLFLIARIHEILEDYGKAEELINSIIFLEPQCAEAHYRKVALLTKMGLYDSAMSRLKNIILQQKEFFLCALIDPQLLSMQRILEPLLAGMLEESRLSATEAVQRAETAVNILDDWLEKEEEAYKENRALVDKIRQLMAQSSYLGYTEAEDIARSLASRCRQVLINMRAGLHKIILLYGHQIKGYELYWKAYPLKGLFKVVEPRLQQIREKLNYAAALARRDEASLFKRARTLVDEMASELKEMLSIVHKMELIENLFRNLRRFGKRVLILEAVVLILGIAVYPVILFYVNRLYPVFEWNTFDDLWQHQKGVLFIGGIAGFLTAVALTFKDIWRS
;
A
#
# COMPACT_ATOMS: atom_id res chain seq x y z
N MET A 1 -11.57 29.32 -32.63
CA MET A 1 -12.97 29.57 -33.00
C MET A 1 -13.79 29.33 -31.74
N ALA A 2 -14.28 30.42 -31.15
CA ALA A 2 -14.91 30.42 -29.83
C ALA A 2 -16.24 29.65 -29.89
N ILE A 3 -16.40 28.66 -29.00
CA ILE A 3 -17.69 28.01 -28.78
C ILE A 3 -18.53 29.00 -27.98
N THR A 4 -19.64 29.36 -28.61
CA THR A 4 -20.67 30.31 -28.23
C THR A 4 -21.21 30.08 -26.82
N ASP A 5 -21.30 31.16 -26.04
CA ASP A 5 -22.23 31.34 -24.92
C ASP A 5 -23.64 30.91 -25.36
N GLN A 6 -24.07 29.70 -24.97
CA GLN A 6 -25.48 29.37 -24.95
C GLN A 6 -26.11 30.16 -23.79
N LYS A 7 -26.70 31.31 -24.10
CA LYS A 7 -27.65 31.97 -23.20
C LYS A 7 -28.77 30.98 -22.89
N ILE A 8 -28.79 30.48 -21.66
CA ILE A 8 -29.91 29.76 -21.07
C ILE A 8 -31.15 30.66 -21.26
N PRO A 9 -32.24 30.18 -21.87
CA PRO A 9 -33.45 30.98 -22.01
C PRO A 9 -33.97 31.33 -20.60
N PRO A 10 -34.35 32.59 -20.34
CA PRO A 10 -34.79 33.01 -19.03
C PRO A 10 -36.06 32.25 -18.62
N LEU A 11 -36.09 31.82 -17.37
CA LEU A 11 -37.12 30.91 -16.87
C LEU A 11 -38.36 31.72 -16.47
N THR A 12 -39.44 31.64 -17.25
CA THR A 12 -40.74 32.19 -16.84
C THR A 12 -41.30 31.32 -15.72
N ARG A 13 -41.51 31.90 -14.53
CA ARG A 13 -42.11 31.22 -13.38
C ARG A 13 -43.09 32.14 -12.66
N LYS A 14 -44.07 31.54 -11.99
CA LYS A 14 -44.90 32.25 -11.01
C LYS A 14 -44.03 32.64 -9.82
N ILE A 15 -44.01 33.93 -9.50
CA ILE A 15 -43.27 34.50 -8.37
C ILE A 15 -44.14 35.49 -7.60
N THR A 16 -43.79 35.71 -6.33
CA THR A 16 -44.36 36.77 -5.51
C THR A 16 -43.33 37.87 -5.34
N VAL A 17 -43.62 39.07 -5.83
CA VAL A 17 -42.75 40.24 -5.71
C VAL A 17 -43.17 41.07 -4.50
N VAL A 18 -42.20 41.43 -3.68
CA VAL A 18 -42.35 42.32 -2.52
C VAL A 18 -41.56 43.59 -2.76
N PHE A 19 -42.24 44.73 -2.67
CA PHE A 19 -41.62 46.04 -2.57
C PHE A 19 -41.84 46.62 -1.17
N THR A 20 -40.80 47.22 -0.60
CA THR A 20 -40.89 48.07 0.58
C THR A 20 -40.55 49.50 0.19
N ASP A 21 -41.06 50.49 0.92
CA ASP A 21 -40.68 51.89 0.77
C ASP A 21 -40.71 52.63 2.11
N ILE A 22 -39.77 53.55 2.35
CA ILE A 22 -39.69 54.28 3.62
C ILE A 22 -40.54 55.55 3.53
N VAL A 23 -41.51 55.65 4.45
CA VAL A 23 -42.44 56.78 4.48
C VAL A 23 -41.68 58.07 4.82
N ALA A 24 -41.87 59.09 3.97
CA ALA A 24 -41.28 60.43 4.12
C ALA A 24 -39.73 60.47 4.16
N SER A 25 -39.05 59.48 3.57
CA SER A 25 -37.59 59.44 3.47
C SER A 25 -36.98 60.72 2.87
N SER A 26 -37.54 61.21 1.75
CA SER A 26 -37.08 62.42 1.07
C SER A 26 -37.13 63.66 1.98
N LEU A 27 -38.16 63.76 2.84
CA LEU A 27 -38.26 64.83 3.82
C LEU A 27 -37.20 64.68 4.92
N PHE A 28 -36.90 63.46 5.35
CA PHE A 28 -35.84 63.16 6.30
C PHE A 28 -34.46 63.56 5.74
N PHE A 29 -34.15 63.21 4.48
CA PHE A 29 -32.93 63.63 3.79
C PHE A 29 -32.80 65.16 3.72
N LYS A 30 -33.89 65.87 3.40
CA LYS A 30 -33.91 67.34 3.34
C LYS A 30 -33.70 67.99 4.71
N THR A 31 -34.20 67.38 5.78
CA THR A 31 -34.20 67.95 7.14
C THR A 31 -32.89 67.66 7.89
N TYR A 32 -32.37 66.42 7.80
CA TYR A 32 -31.24 65.95 8.60
C TYR A 32 -29.96 65.71 7.81
N GLY A 33 -30.00 65.87 6.47
CA GLY A 33 -28.85 65.76 5.59
C GLY A 33 -28.49 64.34 5.15
N ASN A 34 -27.64 64.26 4.13
CA ASN A 34 -27.35 63.01 3.40
C ASN A 34 -26.73 61.91 4.28
N LEU A 35 -25.88 62.26 5.24
CA LEU A 35 -25.21 61.28 6.11
C LEU A 35 -26.22 60.60 7.06
N ALA A 36 -27.12 61.38 7.66
CA ALA A 36 -28.18 60.84 8.52
C ALA A 36 -29.16 59.98 7.72
N GLY A 37 -29.54 60.44 6.52
CA GLY A 37 -30.38 59.66 5.60
C GLY A 37 -29.74 58.34 5.19
N ARG A 38 -28.43 58.32 4.87
CA ARG A 38 -27.70 57.08 4.55
C ARG A 38 -27.68 56.09 5.73
N ARG A 39 -27.47 56.56 6.96
CA ARG A 39 -27.54 55.71 8.16
C ARG A 39 -28.92 55.11 8.38
N MET A 40 -29.97 55.89 8.14
CA MET A 40 -31.36 55.40 8.20
C MET A 40 -31.59 54.26 7.20
N LEU A 41 -31.09 54.40 5.96
CA LEU A 41 -31.17 53.35 4.94
C LEU A 41 -30.37 52.10 5.31
N GLU A 42 -29.18 52.27 5.87
CA GLU A 42 -28.35 51.15 6.33
C GLU A 42 -29.02 50.38 7.46
N GLU A 43 -29.58 51.06 8.47
CA GLU A 43 -30.31 50.42 9.57
C GLU A 43 -31.60 49.74 9.10
N HIS A 44 -32.34 50.37 8.17
CA HIS A 44 -33.48 49.76 7.50
C HIS A 44 -33.07 48.44 6.82
N ASN A 45 -32.07 48.47 5.93
CA ASN A 45 -31.64 47.30 5.19
C ASN A 45 -31.08 46.20 6.11
N LYS A 46 -30.33 46.58 7.14
CA LYS A 46 -29.78 45.66 8.14
C LYS A 46 -30.85 44.93 8.94
N MET A 47 -32.01 45.56 9.16
CA MET A 47 -33.14 44.92 9.85
C MET A 47 -33.97 44.04 8.90
N LEU A 48 -34.22 44.48 7.67
CA LEU A 48 -35.20 43.83 6.79
C LEU A 48 -34.62 42.72 5.90
N ILE A 49 -33.40 42.89 5.38
CA ILE A 49 -32.78 41.89 4.48
C ILE A 49 -32.63 40.51 5.16
N PRO A 50 -32.22 40.39 6.43
CA PRO A 50 -32.18 39.10 7.10
C PRO A 50 -33.54 38.42 7.19
N ILE A 51 -34.62 39.17 7.44
CA ILE A 51 -35.99 38.64 7.52
C ILE A 51 -36.46 38.13 6.16
N ILE A 52 -36.13 38.85 5.08
CA ILE A 52 -36.42 38.40 3.71
C ILE A 52 -35.73 37.06 3.45
N LYS A 53 -34.45 36.95 3.78
CA LYS A 53 -33.67 35.71 3.60
C LYS A 53 -34.14 34.55 4.48
N GLU A 54 -34.53 34.83 5.73
CA GLU A 54 -35.05 33.83 6.67
C GLU A 54 -36.31 33.14 6.13
N HIS A 55 -37.15 33.88 5.40
CA HIS A 55 -38.36 33.40 4.75
C HIS A 55 -38.13 32.94 3.29
N SER A 56 -36.89 32.53 2.96
CA SER A 56 -36.52 32.06 1.61
C SER A 56 -36.78 33.07 0.48
N GLY A 57 -36.77 34.36 0.80
CA GLY A 57 -36.85 35.45 -0.16
C GLY A 57 -35.48 35.85 -0.69
N LEU A 58 -35.44 36.24 -1.96
CA LEU A 58 -34.25 36.75 -2.62
C LEU A 58 -34.38 38.24 -2.87
N VAL A 59 -33.44 39.01 -2.30
CA VAL A 59 -33.34 40.46 -2.56
C VAL A 59 -32.73 40.66 -3.94
N VAL A 60 -33.51 41.26 -4.84
CA VAL A 60 -33.07 41.56 -6.21
C VAL A 60 -32.14 42.76 -6.18
N LYS A 61 -32.64 43.88 -5.68
CA LYS A 61 -31.91 45.15 -5.58
C LYS A 61 -32.59 46.11 -4.61
N THR A 62 -31.85 47.13 -4.20
CA THR A 62 -32.40 48.28 -3.51
C THR A 62 -32.49 49.45 -4.49
N VAL A 63 -33.67 50.04 -4.62
CA VAL A 63 -33.93 51.19 -5.52
C VAL A 63 -34.24 52.40 -4.65
N GLY A 64 -33.24 53.25 -4.45
CA GLY A 64 -33.34 54.36 -3.48
C GLY A 64 -33.48 53.85 -2.05
N ASP A 65 -34.62 54.12 -1.43
CA ASP A 65 -35.04 53.67 -0.11
C ASP A 65 -35.96 52.45 -0.13
N SER A 66 -36.29 51.95 -1.33
CA SER A 66 -37.12 50.77 -1.52
C SER A 66 -36.29 49.48 -1.61
N ILE A 67 -36.76 48.39 -0.99
CA ILE A 67 -36.22 47.04 -1.21
C ILE A 67 -37.13 46.31 -2.20
N MET A 68 -36.52 45.72 -3.23
CA MET A 68 -37.19 44.83 -4.16
C MET A 68 -36.72 43.39 -3.90
N ALA A 69 -37.66 42.51 -3.55
CA ALA A 69 -37.40 41.10 -3.32
C ALA A 69 -38.45 40.23 -4.01
N TYR A 70 -38.12 38.97 -4.27
CA TYR A 70 -39.10 37.99 -4.70
C TYR A 70 -39.03 36.71 -3.88
N PHE A 71 -40.17 36.01 -3.87
CA PHE A 71 -40.39 34.75 -3.18
C PHE A 71 -41.04 33.78 -4.15
N LEU A 72 -40.73 32.49 -4.00
CA LEU A 72 -41.44 31.43 -4.71
C LEU A 72 -42.72 30.99 -3.99
N ASN A 73 -42.80 31.23 -2.68
CA ASN A 73 -43.97 30.92 -1.85
C ASN A 73 -44.67 32.23 -1.42
N PRO A 74 -45.92 32.49 -1.88
CA PRO A 74 -46.68 33.67 -1.50
C PRO A 74 -46.92 33.80 0.02
N ALA A 75 -47.07 32.69 0.74
CA ALA A 75 -47.29 32.72 2.19
C ALA A 75 -46.05 33.21 2.93
N GLU A 76 -44.86 32.80 2.49
CA GLU A 76 -43.58 33.24 3.09
C GLU A 76 -43.30 34.72 2.80
N ALA A 77 -43.71 35.23 1.62
CA ALA A 77 -43.65 36.66 1.32
C ALA A 77 -44.48 37.49 2.31
N ILE A 78 -45.69 37.02 2.65
CA ILE A 78 -46.57 37.70 3.61
C ILE A 78 -46.06 37.56 5.05
N LYS A 79 -45.62 36.38 5.48
CA LYS A 79 -44.99 36.21 6.80
C LYS A 79 -43.78 37.12 6.95
N SER A 80 -42.92 37.18 5.93
CA SER A 80 -41.78 38.08 5.87
C SER A 80 -42.22 39.54 6.00
N ALA A 81 -43.22 39.98 5.24
CA ALA A 81 -43.76 41.34 5.32
C ALA A 81 -44.32 41.70 6.71
N ILE A 82 -45.07 40.80 7.34
CA ILE A 82 -45.59 40.99 8.70
C ILE A 82 -44.44 41.07 9.71
N LYS A 83 -43.44 40.19 9.60
CA LYS A 83 -42.27 40.17 10.47
C LYS A 83 -41.42 41.44 10.33
N MET A 84 -41.28 41.96 9.10
CA MET A 84 -40.64 43.26 8.83
C MET A 84 -41.37 44.39 9.56
N GLN A 85 -42.71 44.46 9.46
CA GLN A 85 -43.51 45.46 10.19
C GLN A 85 -43.36 45.32 11.72
N LYS A 86 -43.44 44.11 12.27
CA LYS A 86 -43.24 43.86 13.71
C LYS A 86 -41.84 44.28 14.18
N ARG A 87 -40.80 43.96 13.41
CA ARG A 87 -39.40 44.31 13.74
C ARG A 87 -39.17 45.83 13.81
N LEU A 88 -39.78 46.58 12.89
CA LEU A 88 -39.71 48.04 12.87
C LEU A 88 -40.56 48.67 13.97
N THR A 89 -41.74 48.12 14.27
CA THR A 89 -42.55 48.54 15.42
C THR A 89 -41.74 48.45 16.72
N GLN A 90 -41.07 47.31 16.96
CA GLN A 90 -40.19 47.14 18.13
C GLN A 90 -39.01 48.11 18.14
N PHE A 91 -38.36 48.32 16.99
CA PHE A 91 -37.27 49.29 16.86
C PHE A 91 -37.75 50.71 17.23
N ASN A 92 -38.90 51.12 16.69
CA ASN A 92 -39.48 52.44 16.85
C ASN A 92 -39.96 52.76 18.27
N LEU A 93 -40.14 51.76 19.14
CA LEU A 93 -40.45 51.98 20.56
C LEU A 93 -39.32 52.74 21.28
N ASN A 94 -38.08 52.54 20.85
CA ASN A 94 -36.88 53.12 21.46
C ASN A 94 -36.34 54.34 20.69
N GLN A 95 -37.10 54.87 19.72
CA GLN A 95 -36.65 55.98 18.87
C GLN A 95 -37.49 57.25 19.09
N PRO A 96 -36.87 58.44 19.04
CA PRO A 96 -37.62 59.70 19.07
C PRO A 96 -38.53 59.80 17.83
N PRO A 97 -39.66 60.54 17.91
CA PRO A 97 -40.68 60.59 16.85
C PRO A 97 -40.12 60.84 15.44
N ASN A 98 -39.14 61.73 15.32
CA ASN A 98 -38.55 62.12 14.04
C ASN A 98 -37.52 61.13 13.48
N HIS A 99 -37.15 60.08 14.22
CA HIS A 99 -36.20 59.03 13.79
C HIS A 99 -36.86 57.66 13.67
N LYS A 100 -38.19 57.58 13.81
CA LYS A 100 -38.93 56.34 13.59
C LYS A 100 -38.90 55.98 12.11
N ILE A 101 -38.50 54.75 11.80
CA ILE A 101 -38.48 54.22 10.44
C ILE A 101 -39.81 53.51 10.22
N ARG A 102 -40.67 54.09 9.40
CA ARG A 102 -41.96 53.50 9.02
C ARG A 102 -41.92 53.14 7.56
N ILE A 103 -42.48 51.98 7.22
CA ILE A 103 -42.49 51.48 5.86
C ILE A 103 -43.90 51.17 5.41
N ARG A 104 -44.08 51.21 4.09
CA ARG A 104 -45.22 50.63 3.40
C ARG A 104 -44.74 49.46 2.55
N ILE A 105 -45.56 48.42 2.43
CA ILE A 105 -45.19 47.19 1.71
C ILE A 105 -46.27 46.86 0.69
N ALA A 106 -45.85 46.51 -0.53
CA ALA A 106 -46.72 45.97 -1.56
C ALA A 106 -46.28 44.57 -1.97
N VAL A 107 -47.25 43.68 -2.15
CA VAL A 107 -47.01 42.28 -2.57
C VAL A 107 -47.93 41.91 -3.72
N HIS A 108 -47.37 41.34 -4.78
CA HIS A 108 -48.15 40.84 -5.92
C HIS A 108 -47.61 39.48 -6.39
N TYR A 109 -48.50 38.63 -6.89
CA TYR A 109 -48.18 37.28 -7.35
C TYR A 109 -48.60 37.12 -8.81
N GLY A 110 -47.67 36.68 -9.65
CA GLY A 110 -47.88 36.62 -11.10
C GLY A 110 -46.72 35.97 -11.84
N ASP A 111 -46.79 35.95 -13.17
CA ASP A 111 -45.70 35.43 -14.00
C ASP A 111 -44.55 36.44 -14.07
N GLY A 112 -43.35 35.99 -13.71
CA GLY A 112 -42.13 36.77 -13.75
C GLY A 112 -41.04 36.06 -14.53
N LEU A 113 -40.20 36.85 -15.19
CA LEU A 113 -39.00 36.40 -15.86
C LEU A 113 -37.82 36.59 -14.91
N ILE A 114 -37.18 35.49 -14.49
CA ILE A 114 -36.02 35.54 -13.58
C ILE A 114 -34.74 35.43 -14.42
N GLU A 115 -33.89 36.45 -14.31
CA GLU A 115 -32.53 36.47 -14.86
C GLU A 115 -31.48 36.47 -13.73
N LYS A 116 -30.21 36.27 -14.08
CA LYS A 116 -29.12 36.05 -13.10
C LYS A 116 -28.99 37.16 -12.03
N GLU A 117 -29.38 38.40 -12.35
CA GLU A 117 -29.23 39.57 -11.47
C GLU A 117 -30.48 40.45 -11.39
N ASP A 118 -31.59 40.10 -12.05
CA ASP A 118 -32.81 40.92 -12.06
C ASP A 118 -34.07 40.09 -12.33
N ILE A 119 -35.24 40.70 -12.09
CA ILE A 119 -36.53 40.12 -12.45
C ILE A 119 -37.35 41.10 -13.30
N PHE A 120 -38.07 40.57 -14.29
CA PHE A 120 -38.88 41.34 -15.22
C PHE A 120 -40.28 40.77 -15.37
N GLY A 121 -41.17 41.53 -16.01
CA GLY A 121 -42.54 41.11 -16.32
C GLY A 121 -43.59 41.92 -15.57
N ASP A 122 -44.85 41.70 -15.93
CA ASP A 122 -45.99 42.43 -15.38
C ASP A 122 -46.09 42.29 -13.86
N VAL A 123 -45.64 41.17 -13.30
CA VAL A 123 -45.63 40.96 -11.85
C VAL A 123 -44.83 42.04 -11.09
N VAL A 124 -43.75 42.54 -11.67
CA VAL A 124 -42.94 43.61 -11.08
C VAL A 124 -43.65 44.96 -11.20
N ASN A 125 -44.22 45.22 -12.38
CA ASN A 125 -44.92 46.48 -12.68
C ASN A 125 -46.15 46.67 -11.79
N VAL A 126 -46.96 45.62 -11.60
CA VAL A 126 -48.14 45.67 -10.74
C VAL A 126 -47.75 45.86 -9.28
N ALA A 127 -46.75 45.12 -8.77
CA ALA A 127 -46.27 45.30 -7.39
C ALA A 127 -45.79 46.74 -7.14
N ALA A 128 -45.03 47.32 -8.08
CA ALA A 128 -44.54 48.69 -7.99
C ALA A 128 -45.67 49.73 -8.03
N LYS A 129 -46.77 49.46 -8.75
CA LYS A 129 -47.94 50.35 -8.82
C LYS A 129 -48.86 50.25 -7.61
N ILE A 130 -48.85 49.12 -6.88
CA ILE A 130 -49.59 48.97 -5.61
C ILE A 130 -48.89 49.75 -4.48
N LEU A 131 -47.55 49.81 -4.48
CA LEU A 131 -46.77 50.40 -3.40
C LEU A 131 -47.15 51.85 -3.02
N PRO A 132 -47.40 52.79 -3.96
CA PRO A 132 -47.83 54.14 -3.62
C PRO A 132 -49.18 54.23 -2.92
N LEU A 133 -50.06 53.24 -3.12
CA LEU A 133 -51.39 53.18 -2.47
C LEU A 133 -51.31 52.75 -1.01
N ALA A 134 -50.24 52.04 -0.63
CA ALA A 134 -50.08 51.53 0.71
C ALA A 134 -49.82 52.67 1.71
N GLU A 135 -50.62 52.69 2.77
CA GLU A 135 -50.44 53.62 3.90
C GLU A 135 -49.22 53.24 4.74
N SER A 136 -48.76 54.18 5.57
CA SER A 136 -47.69 53.93 6.54
C SER A 136 -48.02 52.76 7.46
N ASP A 137 -47.04 51.88 7.70
CA ASP A 137 -47.14 50.73 8.60
C ASP A 137 -48.18 49.68 8.14
N THR A 138 -48.48 49.63 6.84
CA THR A 138 -49.44 48.68 6.25
C THR A 138 -48.81 47.78 5.18
N ILE A 139 -49.50 46.68 4.87
CA ILE A 139 -49.14 45.72 3.82
C ILE A 139 -50.32 45.64 2.86
N TYR A 140 -50.09 45.99 1.60
CA TYR A 140 -51.10 45.93 0.55
C TYR A 140 -50.77 44.80 -0.40
N VAL A 141 -51.79 44.05 -0.80
CA VAL A 141 -51.65 42.86 -1.64
C VAL A 141 -52.61 42.93 -2.80
N SER A 142 -52.24 42.34 -3.93
CA SER A 142 -53.19 42.17 -5.03
C SER A 142 -54.21 41.06 -4.74
N GLU A 143 -55.28 41.01 -5.53
CA GLU A 143 -56.24 39.91 -5.48
C GLU A 143 -55.61 38.52 -5.66
N GLU A 144 -54.65 38.38 -6.56
CA GLU A 144 -53.98 37.10 -6.84
C GLU A 144 -53.27 36.57 -5.60
N VAL A 145 -52.66 37.45 -4.81
CA VAL A 145 -52.02 37.07 -3.53
C VAL A 145 -53.06 36.60 -2.52
N ARG A 146 -54.19 37.30 -2.40
CA ARG A 146 -55.29 36.89 -1.53
C ARG A 146 -55.86 35.52 -1.93
N LEU A 147 -56.08 35.31 -3.24
CA LEU A 147 -56.63 34.07 -3.76
C LEU A 147 -55.68 32.87 -3.60
N ILE A 148 -54.38 33.06 -3.87
CA ILE A 148 -53.40 31.97 -3.77
C ILE A 148 -53.11 31.57 -2.32
N ILE A 149 -53.19 32.51 -1.38
CA ILE A 149 -53.04 32.22 0.05
C ILE A 149 -54.31 31.53 0.59
N GLY A 150 -55.49 31.95 0.14
CA GLY A 150 -56.76 31.35 0.55
C GLY A 150 -56.91 31.30 2.08
N ASN A 151 -57.17 30.12 2.62
CA ASN A 151 -57.27 29.86 4.07
C ASN A 151 -55.93 29.41 4.71
N GLY A 152 -54.82 29.45 3.96
CA GLY A 152 -53.51 28.96 4.42
C GLY A 152 -52.87 29.81 5.52
N LEU A 153 -53.32 31.06 5.71
CA LEU A 153 -52.97 31.93 6.83
C LEU A 153 -54.25 32.58 7.37
N PRO A 154 -54.44 32.69 8.70
CA PRO A 154 -55.61 33.33 9.31
C PRO A 154 -55.51 34.87 9.21
N LEU A 155 -55.55 35.40 7.99
CA LEU A 155 -55.46 36.82 7.69
C LEU A 155 -56.83 37.40 7.35
N ARG A 156 -57.06 38.66 7.73
CA ARG A 156 -58.24 39.43 7.29
C ARG A 156 -57.80 40.42 6.21
N TYR A 157 -58.70 40.71 5.28
CA TYR A 157 -58.42 41.57 4.13
C TYR A 157 -59.49 42.65 4.03
N GLU A 158 -59.07 43.90 3.85
CA GLU A 158 -59.94 45.05 3.59
C GLU A 158 -59.71 45.54 2.16
N GLU A 159 -60.78 45.65 1.36
CA GLU A 159 -60.67 46.12 -0.02
C GLU A 159 -60.42 47.62 -0.06
N VAL A 160 -59.41 48.03 -0.84
CA VAL A 160 -59.04 49.43 -1.00
C VAL A 160 -59.30 49.83 -2.45
N SER A 161 -60.16 50.84 -2.65
CA SER A 161 -60.41 51.41 -3.98
C SER A 161 -59.21 52.26 -4.40
N PRO A 162 -58.48 51.88 -5.46
CA PRO A 162 -57.43 52.73 -6.00
C PRO A 162 -58.14 53.89 -6.72
N GLY A 163 -58.01 55.13 -6.24
CA GLY A 163 -58.78 56.28 -6.75
C GLY A 163 -58.65 56.51 -8.26
N ASP A 164 -59.50 57.36 -8.83
CA ASP A 164 -59.68 57.54 -10.29
C ASP A 164 -58.40 57.92 -11.08
N ASP A 165 -57.37 58.44 -10.41
CA ASP A 165 -56.06 58.83 -10.99
C ASP A 165 -54.99 57.69 -10.93
N SER A 166 -55.36 56.49 -10.47
CA SER A 166 -54.41 55.38 -10.35
C SER A 166 -54.19 54.63 -11.67
N ASP A 167 -52.94 54.45 -12.05
CA ASP A 167 -52.53 53.76 -13.30
C ASP A 167 -52.62 52.21 -13.16
N LEU A 168 -53.65 51.71 -12.46
CA LEU A 168 -53.89 50.30 -12.13
C LEU A 168 -55.13 49.78 -12.88
N PRO A 169 -54.97 49.23 -14.10
CA PRO A 169 -56.12 48.81 -14.91
C PRO A 169 -56.79 47.56 -14.30
N GLY A 170 -57.92 47.75 -13.63
CA GLY A 170 -58.82 46.66 -13.19
C GLY A 170 -58.32 45.78 -12.04
N GLN A 171 -57.18 46.11 -11.42
CA GLN A 171 -56.59 45.34 -10.32
C GLN A 171 -57.25 45.69 -8.98
N ARG A 172 -57.86 44.69 -8.31
CA ARG A 172 -58.30 44.84 -6.92
C ARG A 172 -57.12 44.73 -5.96
N VAL A 173 -57.09 45.62 -4.96
CA VAL A 173 -56.04 45.73 -3.95
C VAL A 173 -56.66 45.59 -2.56
N TYR A 174 -55.98 44.87 -1.69
CA TYR A 174 -56.43 44.60 -0.34
C TYR A 174 -55.37 45.00 0.69
N ARG A 175 -55.78 45.68 1.76
CA ARG A 175 -54.97 45.85 2.95
C ARG A 175 -55.03 44.57 3.79
N VAL A 176 -53.87 44.06 4.19
CA VAL A 176 -53.74 42.90 5.07
C VAL A 176 -53.83 43.32 6.52
N LEU A 177 -54.70 42.63 7.27
CA LEU A 177 -54.87 42.76 8.71
C LEU A 177 -54.46 41.42 9.35
N TRP A 178 -53.53 41.47 10.31
CA TRP A 178 -52.97 40.30 10.99
C TRP A 178 -53.12 40.43 12.52
N GLU A 179 -53.21 39.29 13.20
CA GLU A 179 -53.22 39.21 14.67
C GLU A 179 -51.77 39.07 15.21
N ASP A 180 -51.54 39.47 16.47
CA ASP A 180 -50.19 39.54 17.04
C ASP A 180 -49.58 38.16 17.34
N ASP A 181 -50.39 37.13 17.49
CA ASP A 181 -50.03 35.74 17.82
C ASP A 181 -49.87 34.83 16.58
N LEU A 182 -49.98 35.38 15.37
CA LEU A 182 -49.74 34.65 14.13
C LEU A 182 -48.34 34.00 14.10
N ASP A 183 -48.28 32.71 13.76
CA ASP A 183 -47.01 31.99 13.59
C ASP A 183 -46.25 32.50 12.34
N LEU A 184 -45.09 33.09 12.60
CA LEU A 184 -44.18 33.66 11.60
C LEU A 184 -42.90 32.84 11.45
N LEU A 185 -42.88 31.55 11.85
CA LEU A 185 -41.76 30.68 11.53
C LEU A 185 -41.76 30.31 10.04
N PRO A 186 -40.57 30.25 9.40
CA PRO A 186 -40.46 29.87 8.00
C PRO A 186 -40.76 28.38 7.81
N VAL A 187 -41.37 28.00 6.69
CA VAL A 187 -41.50 26.58 6.31
C VAL A 187 -40.12 26.05 5.93
N THR A 188 -39.55 25.19 6.78
CA THR A 188 -38.23 24.56 6.53
C THR A 188 -38.41 23.14 6.03
N ASN A 189 -38.01 22.88 4.79
CA ASN A 189 -37.96 21.52 4.26
C ASN A 189 -36.65 20.85 4.68
N ILE A 190 -36.76 19.79 5.48
CA ILE A 190 -35.67 18.87 5.79
C ILE A 190 -35.67 17.77 4.74
N ILE A 191 -34.61 17.73 3.96
CA ILE A 191 -34.40 16.73 2.93
C ILE A 191 -33.56 15.60 3.52
N ILE A 192 -34.06 14.37 3.43
CA ILE A 192 -33.26 13.15 3.52
C ILE A 192 -32.86 12.74 2.10
N LEU A 193 -31.55 12.63 1.87
CA LEU A 193 -30.98 11.97 0.71
C LEU A 193 -30.41 10.63 1.14
N VAL A 194 -30.96 9.55 0.60
CA VAL A 194 -30.39 8.20 0.72
C VAL A 194 -29.79 7.81 -0.61
N ASN A 195 -28.48 7.62 -0.63
CA ASN A 195 -27.75 7.07 -1.76
C ASN A 195 -27.52 5.57 -1.53
N PRO A 196 -28.22 4.68 -2.26
CA PRO A 196 -27.90 3.26 -2.26
C PRO A 196 -26.46 3.03 -2.72
N VAL A 197 -25.80 2.03 -2.17
CA VAL A 197 -24.48 1.57 -2.65
C VAL A 197 -24.68 0.23 -3.37
N PRO A 198 -24.95 0.22 -4.69
CA PRO A 198 -25.40 -0.98 -5.39
C PRO A 198 -24.43 -2.14 -5.27
N PHE A 199 -23.12 -1.88 -5.30
CA PHE A 199 -22.12 -2.94 -5.17
C PHE A 199 -22.22 -3.68 -3.83
N LEU A 200 -22.36 -2.95 -2.72
CA LEU A 200 -22.53 -3.56 -1.39
C LEU A 200 -23.89 -4.27 -1.32
N GLY A 201 -24.95 -3.61 -1.80
CA GLY A 201 -26.31 -4.14 -1.77
C GLY A 201 -26.51 -5.41 -2.59
N GLU A 202 -26.06 -5.43 -3.84
CA GLU A 202 -26.16 -6.59 -4.73
C GLU A 202 -25.33 -7.77 -4.22
N LYS A 203 -24.13 -7.52 -3.66
CA LYS A 203 -23.33 -8.58 -3.05
C LYS A 203 -23.99 -9.20 -1.82
N ALA A 204 -24.60 -8.38 -0.99
CA ALA A 204 -25.17 -8.83 0.28
C ALA A 204 -26.55 -9.45 0.12
N PHE A 205 -27.40 -8.82 -0.70
CA PHE A 205 -28.80 -9.17 -0.83
C PHE A 205 -29.11 -9.94 -2.13
N GLY A 206 -28.23 -9.91 -3.13
CA GLY A 206 -28.46 -10.54 -4.43
C GLY A 206 -29.80 -10.11 -5.03
N LYS A 207 -30.64 -11.10 -5.36
CA LYS A 207 -32.00 -10.87 -5.87
C LYS A 207 -32.94 -10.15 -4.88
N LYS A 208 -32.61 -10.12 -3.59
CA LYS A 208 -33.39 -9.39 -2.57
C LYS A 208 -33.10 -7.88 -2.56
N TRP A 209 -32.08 -7.40 -3.27
CA TRP A 209 -31.66 -6.00 -3.26
C TRP A 209 -32.78 -5.00 -3.63
N PRO A 210 -33.56 -5.21 -4.71
CA PRO A 210 -34.68 -4.32 -5.03
C PRO A 210 -35.76 -4.28 -3.93
N PHE A 211 -36.01 -5.40 -3.26
CA PHE A 211 -36.99 -5.48 -2.17
C PHE A 211 -36.51 -4.74 -0.91
N PHE A 212 -35.21 -4.77 -0.64
CA PHE A 212 -34.62 -3.96 0.43
C PHE A 212 -34.80 -2.46 0.15
N LEU A 213 -34.46 -2.01 -1.06
CA LEU A 213 -34.65 -0.60 -1.45
C LEU A 213 -36.12 -0.18 -1.42
N GLN A 214 -37.03 -1.07 -1.83
CA GLN A 214 -38.45 -0.82 -1.73
C GLN A 214 -38.91 -0.66 -0.28
N ALA A 215 -38.37 -1.44 0.66
CA ALA A 215 -38.69 -1.31 2.08
C ALA A 215 -38.19 0.03 2.66
N VAL A 216 -36.96 0.44 2.30
CA VAL A 216 -36.41 1.75 2.67
C VAL A 216 -37.28 2.88 2.12
N TYR A 217 -37.65 2.81 0.84
CA TYR A 217 -38.54 3.78 0.19
C TYR A 217 -39.89 3.88 0.90
N SER A 218 -40.54 2.75 1.15
CA SER A 218 -41.85 2.71 1.80
C SER A 218 -41.83 3.33 3.19
N TYR A 219 -40.76 3.11 3.97
CA TYR A 219 -40.63 3.72 5.28
C TYR A 219 -40.39 5.22 5.19
N LEU A 220 -39.49 5.68 4.33
CA LEU A 220 -39.23 7.11 4.17
C LEU A 220 -40.46 7.86 3.66
N ASN A 221 -41.28 7.23 2.82
CA ASN A 221 -42.54 7.83 2.37
C ASN A 221 -43.58 7.97 3.49
N GLU A 222 -43.48 7.20 4.56
CA GLU A 222 -44.38 7.31 5.70
C GLU A 222 -44.11 8.64 6.44
N GLY A 223 -45.07 9.57 6.44
CA GLY A 223 -44.94 10.87 7.12
C GLY A 223 -43.97 11.87 6.48
N ALA A 224 -43.50 11.62 5.26
CA ALA A 224 -42.84 12.63 4.43
C ALA A 224 -43.88 13.46 3.67
N THR A 225 -43.60 14.74 3.41
CA THR A 225 -44.43 15.59 2.55
C THR A 225 -44.30 15.22 1.07
N GLU A 226 -43.11 14.77 0.66
CA GLU A 226 -42.83 14.24 -0.68
C GLU A 226 -41.75 13.16 -0.55
N THR A 227 -41.87 12.07 -1.32
CA THR A 227 -40.80 11.09 -1.51
C THR A 227 -40.76 10.66 -2.97
N ARG A 228 -39.56 10.60 -3.55
CA ARG A 228 -39.34 10.20 -4.94
C ARG A 228 -37.98 9.55 -5.14
N ILE A 229 -37.83 8.81 -6.23
CA ILE A 229 -36.54 8.28 -6.68
C ILE A 229 -36.01 9.22 -7.76
N LEU A 230 -34.81 9.76 -7.55
CA LEU A 230 -34.14 10.67 -8.48
C LEU A 230 -33.57 9.92 -9.69
N GLU A 231 -33.20 10.64 -10.76
CA GLU A 231 -32.60 10.03 -11.97
C GLU A 231 -31.36 9.17 -11.65
N ASN A 232 -30.58 9.57 -10.64
CA ASN A 232 -29.39 8.86 -10.18
C ASN A 232 -29.70 7.69 -9.20
N LYS A 233 -30.97 7.28 -9.09
CA LYS A 233 -31.47 6.19 -8.22
C LYS A 233 -31.35 6.45 -6.71
N MET A 234 -31.05 7.68 -6.30
CA MET A 234 -31.12 8.05 -4.89
C MET A 234 -32.58 8.21 -4.46
N ILE A 235 -32.86 7.93 -3.20
CA ILE A 235 -34.17 8.16 -2.59
C ILE A 235 -34.13 9.55 -1.95
N PHE A 236 -35.08 10.39 -2.35
CA PHE A 236 -35.30 11.73 -1.82
C PHE A 236 -36.57 11.71 -0.99
N SER A 237 -36.53 12.27 0.21
CA SER A 237 -37.70 12.46 1.06
C SER A 237 -37.65 13.81 1.77
N CYS A 238 -38.80 14.49 1.85
CA CYS A 238 -38.93 15.81 2.46
C CYS A 238 -39.78 15.74 3.73
N TYR A 239 -39.37 16.48 4.76
CA TYR A 239 -40.02 16.54 6.07
C TYR A 239 -40.02 17.97 6.61
N ASP A 240 -40.87 18.21 7.60
CA ASP A 240 -41.08 19.57 8.14
C ASP A 240 -40.25 19.86 9.40
N ASN A 241 -39.79 18.83 10.11
CA ASN A 241 -39.16 18.94 11.42
C ASN A 241 -37.88 18.10 11.52
N LEU A 242 -36.73 18.75 11.73
CA LEU A 242 -35.43 18.07 11.76
C LEU A 242 -35.30 17.07 12.93
N PRO A 243 -35.56 17.43 14.20
CA PRO A 243 -35.47 16.47 15.30
C PRO A 243 -36.31 15.21 15.17
N GLU A 244 -37.58 15.34 14.80
CA GLU A 244 -38.46 14.20 14.63
C GLU A 244 -37.99 13.30 13.49
N THR A 245 -37.60 13.92 12.37
CA THR A 245 -37.08 13.22 11.19
C THR A 245 -35.82 12.42 11.51
N LEU A 246 -34.89 13.02 12.27
CA LEU A 246 -33.65 12.36 12.65
C LEU A 246 -33.90 11.18 13.60
N SER A 247 -34.80 11.33 14.58
CA SER A 247 -35.19 10.24 15.48
C SER A 247 -35.77 9.05 14.70
N ARG A 248 -36.74 9.31 13.82
CA ARG A 248 -37.39 8.27 12.99
C ARG A 248 -36.40 7.57 12.06
N LEU A 249 -35.46 8.32 11.51
CA LEU A 249 -34.41 7.74 10.67
C LEU A 249 -33.49 6.81 11.47
N LEU A 250 -33.11 7.15 12.70
CA LEU A 250 -32.28 6.28 13.54
C LEU A 250 -33.03 4.99 13.90
N ASP A 251 -34.32 5.07 14.23
CA ASP A 251 -35.17 3.91 14.50
C ASP A 251 -35.28 2.98 13.28
N LEU A 252 -35.42 3.54 12.07
CA LEU A 252 -35.37 2.78 10.82
C LEU A 252 -34.08 1.98 10.71
N LEU A 253 -32.93 2.62 10.94
CA LEU A 253 -31.64 1.95 10.80
C LEU A 253 -31.50 0.82 11.80
N VAL A 254 -31.93 0.99 13.05
CA VAL A 254 -31.95 -0.09 14.06
C VAL A 254 -32.81 -1.27 13.57
N ALA A 255 -34.02 -0.99 13.07
CA ALA A 255 -34.92 -2.03 12.56
C ALA A 255 -34.34 -2.76 11.33
N LEU A 256 -33.77 -2.01 10.38
CA LEU A 256 -33.13 -2.57 9.19
C LEU A 256 -31.91 -3.42 9.56
N ARG A 257 -31.06 -2.95 10.48
CA ARG A 257 -29.89 -3.71 10.96
C ARG A 257 -30.32 -5.05 11.55
N GLY A 258 -31.29 -5.05 12.46
CA GLY A 258 -31.81 -6.26 13.09
C GLY A 258 -32.40 -7.26 12.09
N LYS A 259 -33.08 -6.78 11.05
CA LYS A 259 -33.73 -7.63 10.04
C LYS A 259 -32.78 -8.13 8.96
N TYR A 260 -31.82 -7.31 8.54
CA TYR A 260 -31.05 -7.56 7.31
C TYR A 260 -29.58 -7.89 7.57
N LEU A 261 -28.94 -7.40 8.63
CA LEU A 261 -27.50 -7.62 8.84
C LEU A 261 -27.16 -8.98 9.46
N MET A 262 -28.06 -9.56 10.27
CA MET A 262 -27.84 -10.87 10.92
C MET A 262 -27.56 -12.02 9.92
N GLU A 263 -28.13 -11.94 8.72
CA GLU A 263 -28.03 -12.97 7.69
C GLU A 263 -27.07 -12.61 6.55
N THR A 264 -26.52 -11.40 6.53
CA THR A 264 -25.66 -10.92 5.42
C THR A 264 -24.18 -10.91 5.79
N PRO A 265 -23.27 -10.88 4.79
CA PRO A 265 -21.84 -10.72 5.03
C PRO A 265 -21.42 -9.26 5.34
N LEU A 266 -22.35 -8.30 5.34
CA LEU A 266 -22.06 -6.89 5.62
C LEU A 266 -22.09 -6.57 7.11
N GLU A 267 -21.23 -5.65 7.54
CA GLU A 267 -21.25 -5.02 8.87
C GLU A 267 -22.16 -3.79 8.92
N SER A 268 -22.42 -3.19 7.76
CA SER A 268 -23.17 -1.94 7.63
C SER A 268 -24.26 -2.05 6.57
N LEU A 269 -25.41 -1.40 6.79
CA LEU A 269 -26.42 -1.23 5.75
C LEU A 269 -25.82 -0.50 4.53
N PRO A 270 -26.07 -0.95 3.29
CA PRO A 270 -25.46 -0.39 2.07
C PRO A 270 -26.15 0.92 1.62
N LEU A 271 -26.33 1.85 2.55
CA LEU A 271 -27.02 3.12 2.40
C LEU A 271 -26.13 4.24 2.92
N GLN A 272 -25.83 5.24 2.10
CA GLN A 272 -25.22 6.49 2.56
C GLN A 272 -26.31 7.53 2.75
N ILE A 273 -26.38 8.17 3.92
CA ILE A 273 -27.54 8.97 4.31
C ILE A 273 -27.12 10.38 4.73
N ILE A 274 -27.75 11.37 4.12
CA ILE A 274 -27.50 12.79 4.38
C ILE A 274 -28.81 13.50 4.69
N LEU A 275 -28.78 14.34 5.72
CA LEU A 275 -29.82 15.32 6.02
C LEU A 275 -29.35 16.71 5.59
N HIS A 276 -30.22 17.38 4.86
CA HIS A 276 -30.02 18.74 4.40
C HIS A 276 -31.23 19.60 4.76
N LYS A 277 -30.98 20.84 5.18
CA LYS A 277 -32.03 21.85 5.33
C LYS A 277 -32.07 22.66 4.04
N ASP A 278 -33.14 22.50 3.28
CA ASP A 278 -33.35 23.28 2.07
C ASP A 278 -33.65 24.73 2.44
N THR A 279 -32.86 25.64 1.87
CA THR A 279 -33.01 27.09 2.01
C THR A 279 -33.39 27.75 0.67
N THR A 280 -33.56 26.95 -0.38
CA THR A 280 -33.68 27.38 -1.77
C THR A 280 -34.97 26.93 -2.45
N ASN A 281 -35.73 26.03 -1.83
CA ASN A 281 -36.98 25.44 -2.34
C ASN A 281 -36.79 24.91 -3.78
N CYS A 282 -35.64 24.26 -4.03
CA CYS A 282 -35.27 23.79 -5.34
C CYS A 282 -35.90 22.41 -5.58
N LYS A 283 -37.01 22.36 -6.33
CA LYS A 283 -37.72 21.10 -6.66
C LYS A 283 -37.06 20.27 -7.77
N ASP A 284 -35.91 20.69 -8.27
CA ASP A 284 -35.26 20.11 -9.45
C ASP A 284 -34.03 19.30 -9.08
N ASP A 285 -33.78 18.16 -9.73
CA ASP A 285 -32.73 17.19 -9.36
C ASP A 285 -31.30 17.78 -9.38
N SER A 286 -31.14 18.96 -9.99
CA SER A 286 -29.89 19.72 -10.04
C SER A 286 -29.30 20.13 -8.67
N PHE A 287 -30.12 20.26 -7.61
CA PHE A 287 -29.63 20.69 -6.30
C PHE A 287 -28.65 19.67 -5.67
N VAL A 288 -28.82 18.38 -5.97
CA VAL A 288 -27.93 17.32 -5.48
C VAL A 288 -26.49 17.53 -5.97
N GLY A 289 -26.32 17.97 -7.22
CA GLY A 289 -25.02 18.32 -7.77
C GLY A 289 -24.43 19.59 -7.13
N ALA A 290 -25.28 20.55 -6.76
CA ALA A 290 -24.87 21.79 -6.11
C ALA A 290 -24.36 21.57 -4.67
N LEU A 291 -24.87 20.55 -3.96
CA LEU A 291 -24.46 20.24 -2.59
C LEU A 291 -22.99 19.83 -2.45
N SER A 292 -22.27 19.57 -3.55
CA SER A 292 -20.82 19.26 -3.56
C SER A 292 -20.42 18.18 -2.53
N ILE A 293 -21.30 17.21 -2.31
CA ILE A 293 -21.10 16.12 -1.36
C ILE A 293 -20.12 15.11 -1.97
N GLY A 294 -18.99 14.88 -1.29
CA GLY A 294 -18.08 13.78 -1.61
C GLY A 294 -18.63 12.45 -1.11
N TRP A 295 -19.62 11.89 -1.81
CA TRP A 295 -20.31 10.64 -1.45
C TRP A 295 -19.34 9.48 -1.25
N GLU A 296 -18.25 9.44 -2.01
CA GLU A 296 -17.16 8.45 -1.91
C GLU A 296 -16.41 8.44 -0.57
N ASN A 297 -16.52 9.51 0.23
CA ASN A 297 -15.87 9.64 1.53
C ASN A 297 -16.82 9.32 2.69
N LEU A 298 -18.11 9.11 2.41
CA LEU A 298 -19.12 8.82 3.43
C LEU A 298 -19.22 7.32 3.69
N LYS A 299 -19.25 6.93 4.96
CA LYS A 299 -19.46 5.54 5.35
C LYS A 299 -20.94 5.16 5.18
N PRO A 300 -21.24 3.95 4.69
CA PRO A 300 -22.61 3.42 4.74
C PRO A 300 -23.09 3.25 6.18
N ASP A 301 -24.40 3.22 6.37
CA ASP A 301 -25.09 3.02 7.66
C ASP A 301 -24.81 4.12 8.71
N VAL A 302 -24.25 5.24 8.25
CA VAL A 302 -23.98 6.41 9.07
C VAL A 302 -24.80 7.58 8.54
N VAL A 303 -25.40 8.32 9.47
CA VAL A 303 -26.19 9.52 9.18
C VAL A 303 -25.29 10.75 9.25
N TYR A 304 -25.34 11.57 8.21
CA TYR A 304 -24.59 12.82 8.10
C TYR A 304 -25.53 14.02 7.97
N LEU A 305 -25.16 15.16 8.55
CA LEU A 305 -25.86 16.44 8.45
C LEU A 305 -24.99 17.43 7.69
N THR A 306 -25.57 18.12 6.72
CA THR A 306 -24.93 19.32 6.14
C THR A 306 -24.94 20.47 7.15
N LYS A 307 -24.07 21.46 6.98
CA LYS A 307 -24.01 22.63 7.86
C LYS A 307 -25.34 23.37 8.06
N PRO A 308 -26.15 23.65 7.02
CA PRO A 308 -27.47 24.25 7.24
C PRO A 308 -28.40 23.40 8.13
N ALA A 309 -28.32 22.07 8.03
CA ALA A 309 -29.07 21.17 8.91
C ALA A 309 -28.50 21.18 10.34
N TYR A 310 -27.18 21.17 10.48
CA TYR A 310 -26.49 21.25 11.77
C TYR A 310 -26.80 22.54 12.53
N ASP A 311 -26.74 23.69 11.86
CA ASP A 311 -27.04 24.99 12.47
C ASP A 311 -28.49 25.03 12.95
N SER A 312 -29.42 24.51 12.13
CA SER A 312 -30.84 24.38 12.50
C SER A 312 -31.09 23.42 13.66
N TRP A 313 -30.26 22.38 13.80
CA TRP A 313 -30.31 21.46 14.93
C TRP A 313 -29.85 22.12 16.23
N LEU A 314 -28.79 22.94 16.18
CA LEU A 314 -28.32 23.69 17.35
C LEU A 314 -29.38 24.66 17.88
N GLU A 315 -30.13 25.31 16.99
CA GLU A 315 -31.20 26.24 17.35
C GLU A 315 -32.41 25.55 18.00
N ASN A 316 -32.72 24.32 17.59
CA ASN A 316 -33.95 23.60 17.98
C ASN A 316 -33.68 22.30 18.76
N ARG A 317 -32.55 22.24 19.48
CA ARG A 317 -32.08 21.01 20.13
C ARG A 317 -33.05 20.57 21.25
N PRO A 318 -33.55 19.31 21.22
CA PRO A 318 -34.27 18.73 22.36
C PRO A 318 -33.38 18.59 23.60
N GLY A 319 -33.96 18.74 24.80
CA GLY A 319 -33.23 18.68 26.08
C GLY A 319 -32.60 17.32 26.40
N ASP A 320 -33.18 16.22 25.90
CA ASP A 320 -32.64 14.85 25.96
C ASP A 320 -32.35 14.37 24.54
N CYS A 321 -31.09 14.03 24.24
CA CYS A 321 -30.68 13.44 22.96
C CYS A 321 -29.61 12.39 23.21
N ASP A 322 -29.85 11.15 22.77
CA ASP A 322 -28.96 9.99 22.96
C ASP A 322 -27.81 9.90 21.92
N PHE A 323 -27.56 10.99 21.20
CA PHE A 323 -26.52 11.04 20.16
C PHE A 323 -25.76 12.36 20.14
N LYS A 324 -24.51 12.29 19.67
CA LYS A 324 -23.57 13.39 19.49
C LYS A 324 -23.37 13.69 18.01
N LEU A 325 -23.09 14.96 17.69
CA LEU A 325 -22.73 15.40 16.34
C LEU A 325 -21.26 15.77 16.30
N VAL A 326 -20.48 15.11 15.44
CA VAL A 326 -19.04 15.30 15.31
C VAL A 326 -18.72 15.83 13.91
N SER A 327 -17.87 16.86 13.80
CA SER A 327 -17.47 17.39 12.50
C SER A 327 -16.80 16.31 11.63
N HIS A 328 -17.23 16.21 10.38
CA HIS A 328 -16.71 15.24 9.40
C HIS A 328 -16.33 15.99 8.11
N GLY A 329 -15.14 16.59 8.11
CA GLY A 329 -14.66 17.40 7.00
C GLY A 329 -15.25 18.82 7.01
N LYS A 330 -15.31 19.45 5.82
CA LYS A 330 -15.78 20.82 5.66
C LYS A 330 -17.30 20.84 5.47
N ASP A 331 -18.00 21.49 6.40
CA ASP A 331 -19.45 21.75 6.34
C ASP A 331 -20.36 20.48 6.37
N ILE A 332 -19.84 19.34 6.84
CA ILE A 332 -20.60 18.09 7.11
C ILE A 332 -20.33 17.61 8.54
N TYR A 333 -21.34 17.04 9.20
CA TYR A 333 -21.31 16.55 10.57
C TYR A 333 -21.87 15.13 10.65
N ARG A 334 -21.19 14.22 11.35
CA ARG A 334 -21.61 12.83 11.57
C ARG A 334 -22.45 12.71 12.84
N VAL A 335 -23.50 11.90 12.79
CA VAL A 335 -24.27 11.46 13.97
C VAL A 335 -23.58 10.25 14.62
N GLU A 336 -23.33 10.33 15.93
CA GLU A 336 -22.80 9.25 16.76
C GLU A 336 -23.79 8.92 17.88
N THR A 337 -24.36 7.72 17.89
CA THR A 337 -25.24 7.25 18.97
C THR A 337 -24.43 6.59 20.09
N ASP A 338 -24.73 6.91 21.35
CA ASP A 338 -24.09 6.24 22.49
C ASP A 338 -24.70 4.83 22.66
N GLY A 339 -24.15 3.83 21.97
CA GLY A 339 -24.33 2.41 22.28
C GLY A 339 -25.71 1.79 22.02
N ALA A 340 -25.93 1.26 20.82
CA ALA A 340 -26.97 0.24 20.60
C ALA A 340 -26.50 -0.81 19.59
N GLY A 341 -25.98 -1.93 20.12
CA GLY A 341 -26.16 -3.25 19.51
C GLY A 341 -25.26 -3.65 18.34
N LEU A 342 -23.99 -3.27 18.33
CA LEU A 342 -23.02 -3.99 17.49
C LEU A 342 -22.64 -5.28 18.24
N ILE A 343 -23.14 -6.42 17.76
CA ILE A 343 -22.57 -7.72 18.07
C ILE A 343 -21.11 -7.63 17.61
N GLU A 344 -20.16 -7.49 18.54
CA GLU A 344 -18.73 -7.66 18.26
C GLU A 344 -18.45 -9.13 17.96
N ASP A 345 -18.92 -9.63 16.83
CA ASP A 345 -18.12 -10.63 16.13
C ASP A 345 -16.86 -9.88 15.71
N ARG A 346 -15.73 -10.18 16.38
CA ARG A 346 -14.43 -9.56 16.05
C ARG A 346 -14.06 -9.92 14.63
N VAL A 347 -14.47 -9.07 13.69
CA VAL A 347 -14.09 -9.13 12.29
C VAL A 347 -12.58 -8.94 12.21
N LEU A 348 -11.91 -9.84 11.48
CA LEU A 348 -10.45 -9.84 11.37
C LEU A 348 -9.95 -8.55 10.67
N PHE A 349 -10.75 -8.00 9.76
CA PHE A 349 -10.47 -6.75 9.05
C PHE A 349 -11.78 -5.98 8.69
N PRO A 350 -12.23 -5.04 9.54
CA PRO A 350 -13.53 -4.35 9.43
C PRO A 350 -13.57 -3.22 8.39
N HIS A 351 -12.62 -3.18 7.45
CA HIS A 351 -12.46 -2.07 6.51
C HIS A 351 -12.51 -2.49 5.04
N ARG A 352 -12.86 -3.76 4.77
CA ARG A 352 -13.03 -4.27 3.41
C ARG A 352 -14.10 -3.51 2.63
N GLU A 353 -15.20 -3.15 3.31
CA GLU A 353 -16.31 -2.37 2.74
C GLU A 353 -15.90 -0.97 2.29
N ILE A 354 -14.97 -0.33 3.00
CA ILE A 354 -14.54 1.05 2.69
C ILE A 354 -13.91 1.08 1.30
N MET A 355 -13.09 0.07 0.95
CA MET A 355 -12.45 -0.02 -0.37
C MET A 355 -13.43 -0.34 -1.51
N ALA A 356 -14.59 -0.90 -1.16
CA ALA A 356 -15.67 -1.26 -2.08
C ALA A 356 -16.61 -0.08 -2.42
N LEU A 357 -16.49 1.07 -1.74
CA LEU A 357 -17.35 2.23 -1.94
C LEU A 357 -17.23 2.83 -3.35
N GLY A 358 -18.33 3.46 -3.79
CA GLY A 358 -18.46 4.13 -5.08
C GLY A 358 -19.67 3.66 -5.88
N ASN A 359 -20.17 4.53 -6.74
CA ASN A 359 -21.35 4.28 -7.59
C ASN A 359 -20.99 4.05 -9.07
N ARG A 360 -19.69 4.04 -9.41
CA ARG A 360 -19.21 3.82 -10.78
C ARG A 360 -19.01 2.33 -11.07
N ARG A 361 -18.82 2.01 -12.35
CA ARG A 361 -18.33 0.69 -12.77
C ARG A 361 -16.93 0.44 -12.20
N GLU A 362 -16.60 -0.83 -12.04
CA GLU A 362 -15.30 -1.25 -11.53
C GLU A 362 -14.18 -0.78 -12.47
N CYS A 363 -13.19 -0.07 -11.92
CA CYS A 363 -12.03 0.38 -12.69
C CYS A 363 -11.23 -0.84 -13.19
N PHE A 364 -10.90 -0.85 -14.49
CA PHE A 364 -10.08 -1.91 -15.08
C PHE A 364 -8.73 -2.07 -14.39
N TYR A 365 -8.04 -0.95 -14.12
CA TYR A 365 -6.68 -0.94 -13.60
C TYR A 365 -6.55 -1.34 -12.13
N CYS A 366 -7.49 -0.93 -11.28
CA CYS A 366 -7.33 -1.10 -9.82
C CYS A 366 -8.52 -1.76 -9.13
N GLY A 367 -9.64 -1.97 -9.80
CA GLY A 367 -10.85 -2.53 -9.17
C GLY A 367 -11.65 -1.55 -8.32
N SER A 368 -11.20 -0.30 -8.12
CA SER A 368 -11.97 0.71 -7.37
C SER A 368 -13.20 1.19 -8.15
N ARG A 369 -14.25 1.58 -7.43
CA ARG A 369 -15.48 2.18 -7.98
C ARG A 369 -15.59 3.69 -7.70
N ARG A 370 -14.54 4.29 -7.14
CA ARG A 370 -14.54 5.71 -6.72
C ARG A 370 -14.16 6.69 -7.82
N HIS A 371 -13.48 6.24 -8.88
CA HIS A 371 -12.98 7.10 -9.93
C HIS A 371 -13.28 6.54 -11.33
N HIS A 372 -13.26 7.42 -12.32
CA HIS A 372 -13.29 7.05 -13.73
C HIS A 372 -11.96 6.42 -14.14
N LEU A 373 -11.96 5.57 -15.17
CA LEU A 373 -10.75 4.88 -15.65
C LEU A 373 -9.62 5.87 -16.02
N SER A 374 -9.99 6.97 -16.66
CA SER A 374 -9.07 8.06 -17.04
C SER A 374 -8.44 8.80 -15.86
N ALA A 375 -9.04 8.73 -14.67
CA ALA A 375 -8.53 9.35 -13.45
C ALA A 375 -7.91 8.33 -12.48
N CYS A 376 -7.62 7.10 -12.94
CA CYS A 376 -7.11 6.06 -12.07
C CYS A 376 -5.74 6.44 -11.46
N PRO A 377 -5.61 6.49 -10.12
CA PRO A 377 -4.35 6.88 -9.47
C PRO A 377 -3.19 5.94 -9.76
N SER A 378 -3.46 4.65 -10.06
CA SER A 378 -2.42 3.67 -10.37
C SER A 378 -1.61 4.01 -11.63
N LYS A 379 -2.11 4.90 -12.50
CA LYS A 379 -1.35 5.40 -13.65
C LYS A 379 -0.12 6.22 -13.25
N ASN A 380 -0.09 6.74 -12.03
CA ASN A 380 1.08 7.45 -11.51
C ASN A 380 2.13 6.53 -10.88
N LEU A 381 1.81 5.25 -10.66
CA LEU A 381 2.74 4.27 -10.13
C LEU A 381 3.73 3.85 -11.21
N GLN A 382 5.02 3.93 -10.90
CA GLN A 382 6.09 3.59 -11.85
C GLN A 382 6.85 2.32 -11.48
N LEU A 383 6.93 1.99 -10.18
CA LEU A 383 7.69 0.85 -9.67
C LEU A 383 6.78 -0.35 -9.34
N PRO A 384 7.29 -1.58 -9.49
CA PRO A 384 6.68 -2.76 -8.89
C PRO A 384 6.84 -2.64 -7.37
N ALA A 385 5.83 -2.08 -6.71
CA ALA A 385 5.86 -1.94 -5.26
C ALA A 385 5.64 -3.32 -4.63
N LYS A 386 6.50 -3.72 -3.68
CA LYS A 386 6.24 -4.86 -2.80
C LYS A 386 5.44 -4.43 -1.57
N ALA A 387 4.51 -3.49 -1.72
CA ALA A 387 3.84 -2.86 -0.58
C ALA A 387 2.96 -3.87 0.18
N LEU A 388 2.34 -4.81 -0.52
CA LEU A 388 1.62 -5.94 0.09
C LEU A 388 2.50 -6.75 1.05
N THR A 389 3.71 -7.16 0.61
CA THR A 389 4.62 -7.93 1.46
C THR A 389 5.00 -7.14 2.71
N GLN A 390 5.32 -5.85 2.54
CA GLN A 390 5.72 -4.98 3.66
C GLN A 390 4.61 -4.82 4.71
N ILE A 391 3.38 -4.58 4.27
CA ILE A 391 2.22 -4.48 5.18
C ILE A 391 1.87 -5.82 5.81
N GLY A 392 2.13 -6.93 5.12
CA GLY A 392 1.85 -8.26 5.64
C GLY A 392 2.68 -8.62 6.88
N HIS A 393 3.75 -7.87 7.16
CA HIS A 393 4.51 -7.98 8.41
C HIS A 393 3.93 -7.15 9.56
N LEU A 394 2.97 -6.26 9.32
CA LEU A 394 2.31 -5.48 10.38
C LEU A 394 1.24 -6.33 11.10
N SER A 395 0.98 -6.02 12.37
CA SER A 395 -0.14 -6.61 13.10
C SER A 395 -1.46 -6.26 12.43
N LEU A 396 -2.47 -7.14 12.52
CA LEU A 396 -3.76 -6.92 11.87
C LEU A 396 -4.47 -5.64 12.33
N ASP A 397 -4.32 -5.26 13.61
CA ASP A 397 -4.78 -3.97 14.12
C ASP A 397 -4.13 -2.77 13.40
N ARG A 398 -2.80 -2.84 13.20
CA ARG A 398 -2.08 -1.79 12.46
C ARG A 398 -2.50 -1.75 11.01
N VAL A 399 -2.62 -2.91 10.34
CA VAL A 399 -3.14 -3.00 8.97
C VAL A 399 -4.52 -2.33 8.89
N SER A 400 -5.43 -2.70 9.79
CA SER A 400 -6.76 -2.11 9.88
C SER A 400 -6.71 -0.58 9.99
N ARG A 401 -5.95 -0.04 10.95
CA ARG A 401 -5.79 1.42 11.13
C ARG A 401 -5.22 2.11 9.88
N CYS A 402 -4.25 1.50 9.20
CA CYS A 402 -3.64 2.07 8.00
C CYS A 402 -4.66 2.19 6.85
N PHE A 403 -5.40 1.11 6.57
CA PHE A 403 -6.42 1.09 5.51
C PHE A 403 -7.58 2.05 5.82
N SER A 404 -8.02 2.12 7.07
CA SER A 404 -9.04 3.09 7.50
C SER A 404 -8.59 4.53 7.21
N ARG A 405 -7.37 4.90 7.62
CA ARG A 405 -6.80 6.24 7.37
C ARG A 405 -6.65 6.53 5.87
N ALA A 406 -6.14 5.57 5.11
CA ALA A 406 -5.90 5.72 3.68
C ALA A 406 -7.20 5.95 2.89
N PHE A 407 -8.24 5.15 3.14
CA PHE A 407 -9.45 5.15 2.33
C PHE A 407 -10.57 6.07 2.82
N ASN A 408 -10.43 6.69 4.00
CA ASN A 408 -11.29 7.80 4.40
C ASN A 408 -10.91 9.10 3.69
N ASN A 409 -9.63 9.33 3.38
CA ASN A 409 -9.12 10.51 2.66
C ASN A 409 -8.15 10.12 1.52
N PRO A 410 -8.61 9.41 0.48
CA PRO A 410 -7.72 8.85 -0.55
C PRO A 410 -6.98 9.92 -1.36
N GLU A 411 -7.58 11.09 -1.55
CA GLU A 411 -7.01 12.18 -2.36
C GLU A 411 -5.69 12.70 -1.80
N GLN A 412 -5.54 12.70 -0.47
CA GLN A 412 -4.32 13.11 0.21
C GLN A 412 -3.10 12.28 -0.20
N TYR A 413 -3.32 11.00 -0.56
CA TYR A 413 -2.24 10.05 -0.85
C TYR A 413 -1.96 9.91 -2.34
N ASN A 414 -2.76 10.54 -3.21
CA ASN A 414 -2.61 10.47 -4.67
C ASN A 414 -1.27 11.07 -5.15
N GLU A 415 -0.83 12.19 -4.58
CA GLU A 415 0.45 12.82 -4.92
C GLU A 415 1.65 11.96 -4.51
N GLY A 416 1.52 11.24 -3.39
CA GLY A 416 2.54 10.31 -2.89
C GLY A 416 2.77 9.10 -3.80
N LEU A 417 1.81 8.74 -4.66
CA LEU A 417 1.92 7.58 -5.56
C LEU A 417 3.06 7.72 -6.58
N ALA A 418 3.29 8.94 -7.08
CA ALA A 418 4.30 9.19 -8.11
C ALA A 418 5.73 9.24 -7.55
N ASN A 419 5.88 9.53 -6.26
CA ASN A 419 7.16 9.85 -5.63
C ASN A 419 7.75 8.69 -4.81
N LEU A 420 7.03 7.57 -4.69
CA LEU A 420 7.45 6.44 -3.88
C LEU A 420 8.67 5.75 -4.50
N LYS A 421 9.78 5.67 -3.77
CA LYS A 421 10.99 4.94 -4.16
C LYS A 421 11.07 3.58 -3.46
N GLU A 422 11.83 2.64 -4.02
CA GLU A 422 12.12 1.36 -3.36
C GLU A 422 12.75 1.51 -1.97
N SER A 423 13.59 2.55 -1.77
CA SER A 423 14.15 2.87 -0.46
C SER A 423 13.08 3.22 0.59
N ASP A 424 11.98 3.84 0.16
CA ASP A 424 10.90 4.27 1.06
C ASP A 424 10.05 3.07 1.53
N LEU A 425 10.15 1.94 0.82
CA LEU A 425 9.52 0.67 1.17
C LEU A 425 10.36 -0.19 2.13
N GLN A 426 11.60 0.21 2.45
CA GLN A 426 12.47 -0.54 3.37
C GLN A 426 12.19 -0.24 4.85
N PHE A 427 11.56 0.90 5.16
CA PHE A 427 11.25 1.29 6.54
C PHE A 427 9.82 1.85 6.67
N ILE A 428 8.97 1.13 7.40
CA ILE A 428 7.61 1.58 7.75
C ILE A 428 7.67 2.39 9.04
N SER A 429 7.30 3.67 8.95
CA SER A 429 7.05 4.57 10.08
C SER A 429 5.55 4.84 10.21
N GLU A 430 5.11 5.32 11.38
CA GLU A 430 3.70 5.70 11.58
C GLU A 430 3.24 6.81 10.63
N GLN A 431 4.16 7.57 10.04
CA GLN A 431 3.87 8.66 9.11
C GLN A 431 3.65 8.18 7.67
N ASN A 432 4.24 7.04 7.27
CA ASN A 432 4.15 6.52 5.90
C ASN A 432 3.27 5.26 5.76
N GLU A 433 2.89 4.61 6.86
CA GLU A 433 2.14 3.35 6.84
C GLU A 433 0.80 3.44 6.09
N ALA A 434 0.08 4.56 6.20
CA ALA A 434 -1.17 4.80 5.47
C ALA A 434 -0.94 4.99 3.96
N GLN A 435 0.14 5.66 3.57
CA GLN A 435 0.55 5.76 2.16
C GLN A 435 0.85 4.36 1.61
N ILE A 436 1.66 3.57 2.32
CA ILE A 436 2.01 2.20 1.88
C ILE A 436 0.75 1.34 1.78
N ALA A 437 -0.22 1.46 2.70
CA ALA A 437 -1.52 0.78 2.62
C ALA A 437 -2.33 1.18 1.39
N TYR A 438 -2.35 2.47 1.06
CA TYR A 438 -2.96 2.95 -0.15
C TYR A 438 -2.30 2.34 -1.41
N HIS A 439 -0.96 2.22 -1.43
CA HIS A 439 -0.24 1.53 -2.49
C HIS A 439 -0.57 0.03 -2.58
N ALA A 440 -0.60 -0.67 -1.45
CA ALA A 440 -0.84 -2.11 -1.40
C ALA A 440 -2.21 -2.51 -1.98
N PHE A 441 -3.22 -1.63 -1.87
CA PHE A 441 -4.49 -1.83 -2.58
C PHE A 441 -4.31 -1.92 -4.11
N PHE A 442 -3.46 -1.07 -4.70
CA PHE A 442 -3.19 -1.12 -6.14
C PHE A 442 -2.37 -2.34 -6.54
N ASP A 443 -1.59 -2.93 -5.64
CA ASP A 443 -0.82 -4.15 -5.92
C ASP A 443 -1.73 -5.38 -6.10
N LEU A 444 -2.95 -5.40 -5.52
CA LEU A 444 -3.95 -6.47 -5.74
C LEU A 444 -4.27 -6.71 -7.22
N MET A 445 -4.18 -5.64 -8.02
CA MET A 445 -4.54 -5.59 -9.43
C MET A 445 -3.36 -5.16 -10.31
N GLU A 446 -2.11 -5.31 -9.83
CA GLU A 446 -0.89 -4.87 -10.52
C GLU A 446 -0.86 -5.34 -11.99
N ILE A 447 -1.22 -6.60 -12.24
CA ILE A 447 -1.21 -7.21 -13.58
C ILE A 447 -2.04 -6.44 -14.61
N TYR A 448 -3.04 -5.66 -14.21
CA TYR A 448 -3.89 -4.91 -15.14
C TYR A 448 -3.39 -3.48 -15.40
N GLN A 449 -2.33 -3.04 -14.72
CA GLN A 449 -1.86 -1.66 -14.70
C GLN A 449 -0.78 -1.40 -15.74
N LEU A 450 -0.69 -0.14 -16.20
CA LEU A 450 0.31 0.29 -17.18
C LEU A 450 1.76 0.05 -16.70
N ARG A 451 2.02 0.08 -15.37
CA ARG A 451 3.34 -0.26 -14.81
C ARG A 451 3.76 -1.70 -15.08
N PHE A 452 2.80 -2.64 -15.15
CA PHE A 452 3.09 -4.04 -15.41
C PHE A 452 3.36 -4.30 -16.90
N VAL A 453 2.73 -3.52 -17.79
CA VAL A 453 3.01 -3.54 -19.24
C VAL A 453 4.52 -3.34 -19.50
N ARG A 454 5.16 -2.43 -18.77
CA ARG A 454 6.61 -2.19 -18.85
C ARG A 454 7.44 -3.43 -18.55
N ARG A 455 7.02 -4.26 -17.58
CA ARG A 455 7.71 -5.50 -17.21
C ARG A 455 7.60 -6.55 -18.32
N VAL A 456 6.41 -6.67 -18.92
CA VAL A 456 6.13 -7.66 -19.99
C VAL A 456 6.73 -7.25 -21.34
N TRP A 457 7.03 -5.96 -21.54
CA TRP A 457 7.41 -5.33 -22.81
C TRP A 457 8.47 -6.07 -23.65
N ARG A 458 9.49 -6.65 -22.99
CA ARG A 458 10.53 -7.50 -23.61
C ARG A 458 10.89 -8.71 -22.77
N ALA A 459 9.95 -9.20 -21.96
CA ALA A 459 10.22 -10.35 -21.11
C ALA A 459 10.58 -11.58 -21.98
N GLU A 460 11.82 -12.05 -21.88
CA GLU A 460 12.32 -13.29 -22.51
C GLU A 460 12.12 -14.53 -21.62
N ALA A 461 11.61 -14.32 -20.40
CA ALA A 461 11.38 -15.39 -19.44
C ALA A 461 10.44 -16.47 -20.00
N THR A 462 10.81 -17.73 -19.79
CA THR A 462 10.05 -18.89 -20.30
C THR A 462 8.89 -19.32 -19.40
N GLY A 463 8.70 -18.70 -18.23
CA GLY A 463 7.68 -19.09 -17.25
C GLY A 463 7.28 -17.93 -16.34
N TRP A 464 6.03 -17.93 -15.88
CA TRP A 464 5.39 -16.78 -15.23
C TRP A 464 6.00 -16.47 -13.86
N ASN A 465 6.20 -17.49 -13.03
CA ASN A 465 6.77 -17.30 -11.69
C ASN A 465 8.23 -16.83 -11.73
N ARG A 466 9.00 -17.32 -12.71
CA ARG A 466 10.39 -16.88 -12.91
C ARG A 466 10.45 -15.41 -13.33
N PHE A 467 9.51 -14.97 -14.15
CA PHE A 467 9.39 -13.57 -14.55
C PHE A 467 9.08 -12.65 -13.36
N LEU A 468 8.18 -13.05 -12.48
CA LEU A 468 7.82 -12.23 -11.31
C LEU A 468 8.99 -12.04 -10.34
N GLY A 469 9.85 -13.05 -10.20
CA GLY A 469 11.04 -13.02 -9.34
C GLY A 469 12.28 -12.35 -9.97
N ALA A 470 12.27 -12.04 -11.27
CA ALA A 470 13.40 -11.37 -11.93
C ALA A 470 13.42 -9.87 -11.57
N GLU A 471 14.56 -9.36 -11.12
CA GLU A 471 14.75 -7.92 -10.91
C GLU A 471 14.52 -7.17 -12.24
N SER A 472 13.81 -6.03 -12.16
CA SER A 472 13.47 -5.16 -13.29
C SER A 472 14.70 -4.42 -13.83
N GLY A 473 15.70 -5.16 -14.31
CA GLY A 473 16.90 -4.63 -14.95
C GLY A 473 16.70 -4.32 -16.45
N GLN A 474 15.48 -3.98 -16.89
CA GLN A 474 15.27 -3.62 -18.29
C GLN A 474 15.67 -2.15 -18.51
N LYS A 475 16.64 -1.94 -19.42
CA LYS A 475 17.01 -0.62 -19.93
C LYS A 475 15.77 0.08 -20.47
N GLU A 476 15.48 1.28 -19.94
CA GLU A 476 14.51 2.19 -20.54
C GLU A 476 14.93 2.46 -21.99
N GLU A 477 14.17 1.94 -22.95
CA GLU A 477 14.41 2.24 -24.35
C GLU A 477 13.41 3.25 -24.86
N GLY A 478 13.93 4.29 -25.50
CA GLY A 478 13.14 5.23 -26.30
C GLY A 478 12.55 4.56 -27.55
N GLY A 479 11.45 5.13 -28.05
CA GLY A 479 10.79 4.66 -29.25
C GLY A 479 9.37 5.19 -29.35
N THR A 480 8.79 5.13 -30.53
CA THR A 480 7.46 5.69 -30.79
C THR A 480 6.38 5.04 -29.91
N LEU A 481 6.39 3.71 -29.74
CA LEU A 481 5.45 3.00 -28.87
C LEU A 481 5.67 3.30 -27.38
N TRP A 482 6.90 3.55 -26.95
CA TRP A 482 7.20 3.93 -25.57
C TRP A 482 6.61 5.31 -25.25
N LEU A 483 6.79 6.28 -26.15
CA LEU A 483 6.16 7.60 -26.05
C LEU A 483 4.63 7.52 -26.04
N ALA A 484 4.04 6.61 -26.82
CA ALA A 484 2.60 6.37 -26.80
C ALA A 484 2.13 5.90 -25.41
N MET A 485 2.85 4.96 -24.79
CA MET A 485 2.54 4.47 -23.44
C MET A 485 2.67 5.58 -22.38
N ASP A 486 3.72 6.41 -22.45
CA ASP A 486 3.87 7.54 -21.53
C ASP A 486 2.79 8.61 -21.71
N CYS A 487 2.37 8.88 -22.96
CA CYS A 487 1.23 9.76 -23.23
C CYS A 487 -0.07 9.19 -22.67
N LEU A 488 -0.29 7.88 -22.84
CA LEU A 488 -1.46 7.18 -22.31
C LEU A 488 -1.51 7.28 -20.77
N ARG A 489 -0.37 7.09 -20.12
CA ARG A 489 -0.22 7.22 -18.66
C ARG A 489 -0.69 8.57 -18.14
N VAL A 490 -0.32 9.66 -18.82
CA VAL A 490 -0.71 11.03 -18.45
C VAL A 490 -2.06 11.47 -19.04
N GLY A 491 -2.80 10.57 -19.71
CA GLY A 491 -4.12 10.86 -20.27
C GLY A 491 -4.11 11.66 -21.58
N GLN A 492 -2.98 11.78 -22.28
CA GLN A 492 -2.87 12.48 -23.57
C GLN A 492 -3.24 11.57 -24.75
N LEU A 493 -4.53 11.20 -24.85
CA LEU A 493 -5.02 10.19 -25.78
C LEU A 493 -4.77 10.50 -27.27
N GLU A 494 -4.88 11.76 -27.68
CA GLU A 494 -4.63 12.17 -29.08
C GLU A 494 -3.16 11.96 -29.48
N LYS A 495 -2.22 12.29 -28.59
CA LYS A 495 -0.80 12.07 -28.83
C LYS A 495 -0.46 10.58 -28.82
N THR A 496 -1.10 9.82 -27.94
CA THR A 496 -0.99 8.35 -27.94
C THR A 496 -1.39 7.80 -29.30
N GLU A 497 -2.54 8.21 -29.83
CA GLU A 497 -3.03 7.74 -31.13
C GLU A 497 -2.08 8.12 -32.29
N HIS A 498 -1.55 9.34 -32.27
CA HIS A 498 -0.52 9.78 -33.23
C HIS A 498 0.72 8.88 -33.20
N PHE A 499 1.26 8.60 -32.01
CA PHE A 499 2.44 7.75 -31.86
C PHE A 499 2.15 6.28 -32.21
N LEU A 500 0.97 5.75 -31.88
CA LEU A 500 0.59 4.40 -32.28
C LEU A 500 0.47 4.27 -33.79
N LYS A 501 -0.08 5.28 -34.49
CA LYS A 501 -0.14 5.31 -35.95
C LYS A 501 1.25 5.31 -36.58
N ALA A 502 2.17 6.14 -36.08
CA ALA A 502 3.56 6.15 -36.53
C ALA A 502 4.32 4.83 -36.20
N GLY A 503 3.90 4.09 -35.17
CA GLY A 503 4.40 2.76 -34.87
C GLY A 503 3.87 1.69 -35.83
N GLU A 504 2.60 1.78 -36.21
CA GLU A 504 1.95 0.90 -37.19
C GLU A 504 2.61 0.97 -38.57
N ASP A 505 2.92 2.19 -39.02
CA ASP A 505 3.63 2.42 -40.28
C ASP A 505 5.03 1.77 -40.30
N LYS A 506 5.66 1.57 -39.14
CA LYS A 506 6.99 0.96 -39.00
C LYS A 506 6.94 -0.57 -38.85
N SER A 507 6.01 -1.09 -38.07
CA SER A 507 5.93 -2.54 -37.77
C SER A 507 4.51 -2.96 -37.38
N GLY A 508 3.68 -3.24 -38.39
CA GLY A 508 2.29 -3.69 -38.20
C GLY A 508 2.12 -5.11 -37.61
N ARG A 509 3.19 -5.84 -37.30
CA ARG A 509 3.14 -7.17 -36.64
C ARG A 509 3.64 -7.16 -35.20
N ASP A 510 3.88 -5.98 -34.63
CA ASP A 510 4.34 -5.85 -33.25
C ASP A 510 3.18 -6.00 -32.26
N TYR A 511 3.22 -7.03 -31.40
CA TYR A 511 2.16 -7.26 -30.40
C TYR A 511 1.98 -6.06 -29.44
N ARG A 512 3.04 -5.28 -29.18
CA ARG A 512 3.02 -4.11 -28.28
C ARG A 512 2.13 -3.00 -28.82
N LEU A 513 2.11 -2.83 -30.15
CA LEU A 513 1.23 -1.86 -30.82
C LEU A 513 -0.24 -2.15 -30.49
N TYR A 514 -0.66 -3.40 -30.70
CA TYR A 514 -2.03 -3.84 -30.48
C TYR A 514 -2.42 -3.84 -29.00
N MET A 515 -1.47 -4.19 -28.12
CA MET A 515 -1.67 -4.06 -26.68
C MET A 515 -1.97 -2.61 -26.27
N LEU A 516 -1.15 -1.65 -26.73
CA LEU A 516 -1.37 -0.24 -26.40
C LEU A 516 -2.62 0.34 -27.06
N LYS A 517 -2.97 -0.10 -28.28
CA LYS A 517 -4.27 0.23 -28.89
C LYS A 517 -5.42 -0.26 -28.01
N GLY A 518 -5.32 -1.48 -27.46
CA GLY A 518 -6.28 -2.01 -26.50
C GLY A 518 -6.48 -1.09 -25.29
N PHE A 519 -5.39 -0.67 -24.63
CA PHE A 519 -5.50 0.28 -23.52
C PHE A 519 -5.99 1.68 -23.93
N LEU A 520 -5.62 2.18 -25.12
CA LEU A 520 -6.16 3.44 -25.65
C LEU A 520 -7.69 3.36 -25.80
N HIS A 521 -8.20 2.25 -26.34
CA HIS A 521 -9.64 2.05 -26.48
C HIS A 521 -10.34 1.84 -25.13
N LEU A 522 -9.67 1.21 -24.15
CA LEU A 522 -10.16 1.19 -22.76
C LEU A 522 -10.31 2.61 -22.18
N GLU A 523 -9.32 3.49 -22.37
CA GLU A 523 -9.39 4.89 -21.91
C GLU A 523 -10.48 5.71 -22.62
N LYS A 524 -10.87 5.31 -23.83
CA LYS A 524 -12.02 5.83 -24.57
C LYS A 524 -13.35 5.12 -24.21
N GLU A 525 -13.35 4.23 -23.22
CA GLU A 525 -14.47 3.39 -22.80
C GLU A 525 -15.08 2.49 -23.89
N ASN A 526 -14.33 2.19 -24.94
CA ASN A 526 -14.74 1.28 -26.01
C ASN A 526 -14.20 -0.13 -25.75
N TYR A 527 -14.91 -0.88 -24.91
CA TYR A 527 -14.52 -2.23 -24.49
C TYR A 527 -14.47 -3.25 -25.64
N TYR A 528 -15.34 -3.13 -26.64
CA TYR A 528 -15.38 -4.05 -27.78
C TYR A 528 -14.16 -3.88 -28.67
N GLU A 529 -13.78 -2.64 -28.96
CA GLU A 529 -12.56 -2.38 -29.72
C GLU A 529 -11.32 -2.76 -28.90
N ALA A 530 -11.31 -2.49 -27.59
CA ALA A 530 -10.23 -2.94 -26.72
C ALA A 530 -10.04 -4.47 -26.75
N LEU A 531 -11.13 -5.24 -26.66
CA LEU A 531 -11.11 -6.71 -26.79
C LEU A 531 -10.50 -7.15 -28.13
N TYR A 532 -10.96 -6.56 -29.23
CA TYR A 532 -10.44 -6.86 -30.56
C TYR A 532 -8.93 -6.63 -30.65
N GLN A 533 -8.44 -5.50 -30.13
CA GLN A 533 -7.02 -5.16 -30.17
C GLN A 533 -6.19 -6.10 -29.25
N PHE A 534 -6.69 -6.47 -28.07
CA PHE A 534 -6.00 -7.44 -27.21
C PHE A 534 -5.97 -8.85 -27.78
N GLU A 535 -7.01 -9.29 -28.50
CA GLU A 535 -7.00 -10.56 -29.22
C GLU A 535 -5.94 -10.56 -30.33
N ARG A 536 -5.82 -9.48 -31.11
CA ARG A 536 -4.73 -9.33 -32.08
C ARG A 536 -3.35 -9.35 -31.42
N ALA A 537 -3.20 -8.71 -30.26
CA ALA A 537 -1.96 -8.76 -29.50
C ALA A 537 -1.64 -10.20 -29.04
N ARG A 538 -2.65 -10.99 -28.65
CA ARG A 538 -2.49 -12.40 -28.26
C ARG A 538 -2.02 -13.27 -29.43
N GLU A 539 -2.58 -13.08 -30.62
CA GLU A 539 -2.18 -13.79 -31.84
C GLU A 539 -0.74 -13.48 -32.24
N LEU A 540 -0.30 -12.23 -32.06
CA LEU A 540 1.04 -11.76 -32.41
C LEU A 540 2.07 -11.92 -31.30
N SER A 541 1.68 -12.45 -30.13
CA SER A 541 2.57 -12.65 -28.99
C SER A 541 3.66 -13.67 -29.31
N ASN A 542 4.91 -13.32 -29.00
CA ASN A 542 6.10 -14.08 -29.37
C ASN A 542 6.41 -15.23 -28.40
N ASN A 543 5.90 -15.19 -27.17
CA ASN A 543 6.16 -16.20 -26.16
C ASN A 543 4.93 -16.50 -25.27
N PRO A 544 4.93 -17.61 -24.51
CA PRO A 544 3.81 -17.99 -23.65
C PRO A 544 3.44 -16.93 -22.60
N LEU A 545 4.44 -16.22 -22.06
CA LEU A 545 4.22 -15.20 -21.05
C LEU A 545 3.43 -13.99 -21.60
N GLN A 546 3.76 -13.52 -22.79
CA GLN A 546 3.00 -12.47 -23.48
C GLN A 546 1.56 -12.91 -23.77
N ARG A 547 1.37 -14.19 -24.18
CA ARG A 547 0.04 -14.76 -24.40
C ARG A 547 -0.77 -14.82 -23.10
N ILE A 548 -0.17 -15.31 -22.01
CA ILE A 548 -0.80 -15.34 -20.68
C ILE A 548 -1.19 -13.92 -20.25
N TYR A 549 -0.31 -12.94 -20.44
CA TYR A 549 -0.59 -11.55 -20.13
C TYR A 549 -1.80 -11.00 -20.89
N THR A 550 -1.85 -11.21 -22.21
CA THR A 550 -3.01 -10.78 -23.01
C THR A 550 -4.29 -11.49 -22.60
N LEU A 551 -4.23 -12.77 -22.23
CA LEU A 551 -5.40 -13.51 -21.71
C LEU A 551 -5.93 -12.91 -20.40
N PHE A 552 -5.05 -12.46 -19.49
CA PHE A 552 -5.48 -11.73 -18.29
C PHE A 552 -6.26 -10.46 -18.66
N LEU A 553 -5.72 -9.66 -19.59
CA LEU A 553 -6.38 -8.42 -20.02
C LEU A 553 -7.77 -8.70 -20.63
N ILE A 554 -7.88 -9.70 -21.50
CA ILE A 554 -9.15 -10.10 -22.14
C ILE A 554 -10.14 -10.62 -21.08
N ALA A 555 -9.70 -11.51 -20.19
CA ALA A 555 -10.54 -12.05 -19.12
C ALA A 555 -11.10 -10.94 -18.21
N ARG A 556 -10.28 -9.93 -17.92
CA ARG A 556 -10.70 -8.79 -17.11
C ARG A 556 -11.74 -7.90 -17.78
N ILE A 557 -11.70 -7.73 -19.10
CA ILE A 557 -12.78 -7.02 -19.80
C ILE A 557 -14.08 -7.82 -19.70
N HIS A 558 -14.06 -9.13 -19.94
CA HIS A 558 -15.26 -9.97 -19.78
C HIS A 558 -15.81 -9.91 -18.35
N GLU A 559 -14.93 -9.88 -17.34
CA GLU A 559 -15.31 -9.70 -15.95
C GLU A 559 -16.04 -8.37 -15.70
N ILE A 560 -15.56 -7.25 -16.27
CA ILE A 560 -16.19 -5.92 -16.15
C ILE A 560 -17.52 -5.85 -16.92
N LEU A 561 -17.63 -6.58 -18.03
CA LEU A 561 -18.86 -6.75 -18.80
C LEU A 561 -19.80 -7.78 -18.19
N GLU A 562 -19.47 -8.33 -17.02
CA GLU A 562 -20.26 -9.33 -16.27
C GLU A 562 -20.47 -10.66 -17.00
N ASP A 563 -19.66 -10.94 -18.03
CA ASP A 563 -19.58 -12.25 -18.69
C ASP A 563 -18.60 -13.16 -17.93
N TYR A 564 -19.02 -13.56 -16.74
CA TYR A 564 -18.19 -14.37 -15.84
C TYR A 564 -17.85 -15.75 -16.42
N GLY A 565 -18.73 -16.31 -17.26
CA GLY A 565 -18.48 -17.59 -17.93
C GLY A 565 -17.30 -17.51 -18.88
N LYS A 566 -17.25 -16.48 -19.74
CA LYS A 566 -16.11 -16.29 -20.65
C LYS A 566 -14.84 -15.90 -19.90
N ALA A 567 -14.96 -15.06 -18.87
CA ALA A 567 -13.82 -14.72 -18.01
C ALA A 567 -13.22 -15.97 -17.36
N GLU A 568 -14.05 -16.89 -16.83
CA GLU A 568 -13.58 -18.14 -16.23
C GLU A 568 -12.90 -19.06 -17.25
N GLU A 569 -13.45 -19.20 -18.46
CA GLU A 569 -12.85 -19.99 -19.55
C GLU A 569 -11.43 -19.50 -19.88
N LEU A 570 -11.24 -18.18 -19.96
CA LEU A 570 -9.95 -17.56 -20.25
C LEU A 570 -8.97 -17.75 -19.09
N ILE A 571 -9.40 -17.59 -17.85
CA ILE A 571 -8.56 -17.87 -16.66
C ILE A 571 -8.18 -19.36 -16.59
N ASN A 572 -9.10 -20.28 -16.92
CA ASN A 572 -8.80 -21.71 -17.01
C ASN A 572 -7.77 -22.02 -18.10
N SER A 573 -7.83 -21.29 -19.22
CA SER A 573 -6.82 -21.40 -20.29
C SER A 573 -5.44 -20.97 -19.81
N ILE A 574 -5.35 -19.92 -18.98
CA ILE A 574 -4.08 -19.52 -18.34
C ILE A 574 -3.56 -20.61 -17.40
N ILE A 575 -4.42 -21.16 -16.53
CA ILE A 575 -4.05 -22.23 -15.59
C ILE A 575 -3.59 -23.49 -16.34
N PHE A 576 -4.19 -23.79 -17.49
CA PHE A 576 -3.76 -24.90 -18.33
C PHE A 576 -2.37 -24.67 -18.93
N LEU A 577 -2.07 -23.44 -19.37
CA LEU A 577 -0.76 -23.08 -19.91
C LEU A 577 0.33 -23.04 -18.82
N GLU A 578 0.02 -22.50 -17.65
CA GLU A 578 0.94 -22.38 -16.51
C GLU A 578 0.23 -22.76 -15.20
N PRO A 579 0.25 -24.06 -14.81
CA PRO A 579 -0.46 -24.56 -13.62
C PRO A 579 0.01 -23.97 -12.30
N GLN A 580 1.19 -23.35 -12.26
CA GLN A 580 1.77 -22.73 -11.07
C GLN A 580 1.52 -21.21 -10.99
N CYS A 581 0.76 -20.63 -11.92
CA CYS A 581 0.47 -19.19 -11.94
C CYS A 581 -0.49 -18.82 -10.79
N ALA A 582 0.06 -18.31 -9.68
CA ALA A 582 -0.73 -17.98 -8.50
C ALA A 582 -1.74 -16.85 -8.75
N GLU A 583 -1.41 -15.86 -9.59
CA GLU A 583 -2.32 -14.78 -9.96
C GLU A 583 -3.55 -15.31 -10.70
N ALA A 584 -3.38 -16.23 -11.65
CA ALA A 584 -4.52 -16.86 -12.33
C ALA A 584 -5.35 -17.66 -11.33
N HIS A 585 -4.68 -18.30 -10.38
CA HIS A 585 -5.37 -19.05 -9.35
C HIS A 585 -6.23 -18.16 -8.46
N TYR A 586 -5.70 -17.02 -8.04
CA TYR A 586 -6.37 -16.04 -7.20
C TYR A 586 -7.47 -15.28 -7.95
N ARG A 587 -7.25 -14.91 -9.22
CA ARG A 587 -8.30 -14.31 -10.06
C ARG A 587 -9.48 -15.26 -10.27
N LYS A 588 -9.24 -16.56 -10.37
CA LYS A 588 -10.33 -17.55 -10.37
C LYS A 588 -11.12 -17.54 -9.06
N VAL A 589 -10.47 -17.38 -7.90
CA VAL A 589 -11.17 -17.24 -6.60
C VAL A 589 -12.11 -16.03 -6.66
N ALA A 590 -11.61 -14.87 -7.09
CA ALA A 590 -12.42 -13.65 -7.22
C ALA A 590 -13.63 -13.84 -8.16
N LEU A 591 -13.44 -14.50 -9.32
CA LEU A 591 -14.54 -14.83 -10.24
C LEU A 591 -15.57 -15.77 -9.63
N LEU A 592 -15.13 -16.86 -8.99
CA LEU A 592 -16.03 -17.82 -8.31
C LEU A 592 -16.84 -17.13 -7.20
N THR A 593 -16.21 -16.21 -6.46
CA THR A 593 -16.89 -15.39 -5.46
C THR A 593 -17.95 -14.47 -6.07
N LYS A 594 -17.68 -13.85 -7.23
CA LYS A 594 -18.68 -13.06 -7.98
C LYS A 594 -19.84 -13.91 -8.51
N MET A 595 -19.57 -15.18 -8.86
CA MET A 595 -20.58 -16.15 -9.28
C MET A 595 -21.38 -16.79 -8.13
N GLY A 596 -21.03 -16.50 -6.87
CA GLY A 596 -21.66 -17.10 -5.68
C GLY A 596 -21.21 -18.53 -5.36
N LEU A 597 -20.14 -19.02 -5.99
CA LEU A 597 -19.59 -20.37 -5.82
C LEU A 597 -18.57 -20.43 -4.68
N TYR A 598 -19.02 -20.13 -3.46
CA TYR A 598 -18.16 -19.86 -2.31
C TYR A 598 -17.32 -21.05 -1.84
N ASP A 599 -17.84 -22.28 -1.83
CA ASP A 599 -17.08 -23.45 -1.38
C ASP A 599 -15.87 -23.74 -2.28
N SER A 600 -16.07 -23.61 -3.60
CA SER A 600 -15.02 -23.79 -4.60
C SER A 600 -13.97 -22.67 -4.50
N ALA A 601 -14.42 -21.42 -4.29
CA ALA A 601 -13.54 -20.28 -4.05
C ALA A 601 -12.68 -20.51 -2.79
N MET A 602 -13.29 -20.95 -1.69
CA MET A 602 -12.64 -21.13 -0.39
C MET A 602 -11.57 -22.22 -0.40
N SER A 603 -11.91 -23.41 -0.94
CA SER A 603 -10.97 -24.53 -1.08
C SER A 603 -9.73 -24.12 -1.88
N ARG A 604 -9.95 -23.38 -2.97
CA ARG A 604 -8.88 -22.92 -3.84
C ARG A 604 -8.03 -21.83 -3.18
N LEU A 605 -8.67 -20.88 -2.49
CA LEU A 605 -7.99 -19.82 -1.75
C LEU A 605 -7.06 -20.38 -0.68
N LYS A 606 -7.53 -21.35 0.12
CA LYS A 606 -6.72 -22.03 1.14
C LYS A 606 -5.44 -22.60 0.54
N ASN A 607 -5.54 -23.30 -0.60
CA ASN A 607 -4.38 -23.89 -1.26
C ASN A 607 -3.38 -22.85 -1.76
N ILE A 608 -3.86 -21.71 -2.28
CA ILE A 608 -2.99 -20.62 -2.75
C ILE A 608 -2.22 -20.02 -1.58
N ILE A 609 -2.89 -19.71 -0.46
CA ILE A 609 -2.24 -19.11 0.72
C ILE A 609 -1.17 -20.06 1.30
N LEU A 610 -1.43 -21.37 1.32
CA LEU A 610 -0.46 -22.36 1.78
C LEU A 610 0.77 -22.47 0.86
N GLN A 611 0.61 -22.21 -0.44
CA GLN A 611 1.71 -22.21 -1.41
C GLN A 611 2.47 -20.90 -1.43
N GLN A 612 1.78 -19.77 -1.28
CA GLN A 612 2.32 -18.41 -1.33
C GLN A 612 1.67 -17.56 -0.24
N LYS A 613 2.42 -17.37 0.85
CA LYS A 613 1.96 -16.80 2.13
C LYS A 613 1.43 -15.37 1.99
N GLU A 614 1.91 -14.63 0.99
CA GLU A 614 1.54 -13.24 0.67
C GLU A 614 0.05 -13.09 0.32
N PHE A 615 -0.56 -14.13 -0.25
CA PHE A 615 -2.00 -14.11 -0.58
C PHE A 615 -2.90 -14.10 0.65
N PHE A 616 -2.38 -14.35 1.85
CA PHE A 616 -3.12 -14.13 3.08
C PHE A 616 -3.58 -12.68 3.19
N LEU A 617 -2.66 -11.73 2.97
CA LEU A 617 -3.00 -10.31 3.04
C LEU A 617 -3.90 -9.93 1.87
N CYS A 618 -3.64 -10.43 0.66
CA CYS A 618 -4.52 -10.20 -0.48
C CYS A 618 -5.95 -10.60 -0.15
N ALA A 619 -6.16 -11.81 0.39
CA ALA A 619 -7.47 -12.29 0.80
C ALA A 619 -8.11 -11.42 1.89
N LEU A 620 -7.30 -10.95 2.84
CA LEU A 620 -7.77 -10.10 3.93
C LEU A 620 -8.33 -8.77 3.40
N ILE A 621 -7.64 -8.12 2.46
CA ILE A 621 -7.99 -6.75 2.05
C ILE A 621 -8.80 -6.66 0.76
N ASP A 622 -8.84 -7.69 -0.10
CA ASP A 622 -9.45 -7.58 -1.44
C ASP A 622 -10.99 -7.36 -1.34
N PRO A 623 -11.52 -6.20 -1.78
CA PRO A 623 -12.95 -5.93 -1.75
C PRO A 623 -13.78 -6.85 -2.66
N GLN A 624 -13.14 -7.55 -3.60
CA GLN A 624 -13.81 -8.54 -4.45
C GLN A 624 -14.25 -9.77 -3.64
N LEU A 625 -13.65 -10.03 -2.47
CA LEU A 625 -14.01 -11.15 -1.60
C LEU A 625 -15.10 -10.81 -0.57
N LEU A 626 -15.60 -9.57 -0.57
CA LEU A 626 -16.56 -9.09 0.43
C LEU A 626 -17.82 -9.97 0.59
N SER A 627 -18.36 -10.54 -0.49
CA SER A 627 -19.58 -11.36 -0.42
C SER A 627 -19.39 -12.69 0.33
N MET A 628 -18.14 -13.13 0.53
CA MET A 628 -17.82 -14.32 1.30
C MET A 628 -17.11 -14.02 2.63
N GLN A 629 -17.12 -12.76 3.09
CA GLN A 629 -16.45 -12.32 4.33
C GLN A 629 -16.75 -13.23 5.53
N ARG A 630 -18.02 -13.55 5.78
CA ARG A 630 -18.46 -14.37 6.92
C ARG A 630 -17.82 -15.76 7.00
N ILE A 631 -17.51 -16.37 5.87
CA ILE A 631 -16.83 -17.69 5.81
C ILE A 631 -15.31 -17.57 5.62
N LEU A 632 -14.84 -16.45 5.04
CA LEU A 632 -13.43 -16.17 4.82
C LEU A 632 -12.70 -15.88 6.12
N GLU A 633 -13.30 -15.09 7.00
CA GLU A 633 -12.62 -14.63 8.22
C GLU A 633 -12.32 -15.74 9.23
N PRO A 634 -13.24 -16.69 9.50
CA PRO A 634 -12.91 -17.85 10.31
C PRO A 634 -11.75 -18.67 9.72
N LEU A 635 -11.67 -18.80 8.39
CA LEU A 635 -10.53 -19.47 7.74
C LEU A 635 -9.22 -18.71 8.02
N LEU A 636 -9.18 -17.41 7.73
CA LEU A 636 -7.97 -16.60 7.91
C LEU A 636 -7.55 -16.52 9.38
N ALA A 637 -8.50 -16.40 10.30
CA ALA A 637 -8.24 -16.41 11.74
C ALA A 637 -7.65 -17.75 12.18
N GLY A 638 -8.21 -18.87 11.71
CA GLY A 638 -7.67 -20.21 11.97
C GLY A 638 -6.24 -20.38 11.45
N MET A 639 -5.96 -19.90 10.23
CA MET A 639 -4.62 -19.97 9.64
C MET A 639 -3.60 -19.10 10.39
N LEU A 640 -4.00 -17.92 10.87
CA LEU A 640 -3.16 -17.06 11.69
C LEU A 640 -2.79 -17.74 13.02
N GLU A 641 -3.77 -18.33 13.69
CA GLU A 641 -3.56 -19.00 14.97
C GLU A 641 -2.73 -20.28 14.83
N GLU A 642 -2.98 -21.09 13.80
CA GLU A 642 -2.16 -22.26 13.46
C GLU A 642 -0.70 -21.87 13.22
N SER A 643 -0.47 -20.79 12.44
CA SER A 643 0.88 -20.29 12.17
C SER A 643 1.56 -19.76 13.42
N ARG A 644 0.84 -19.08 14.31
CA ARG A 644 1.36 -18.59 15.59
C ARG A 644 1.83 -19.74 16.47
N LEU A 645 1.02 -20.79 16.60
CA LEU A 645 1.35 -21.98 17.39
C LEU A 645 2.57 -22.71 16.82
N SER A 646 2.55 -22.99 15.51
CA SER A 646 3.66 -23.68 14.82
C SER A 646 4.97 -22.91 14.90
N ALA A 647 4.92 -21.57 14.71
CA ALA A 647 6.07 -20.71 14.88
C ALA A 647 6.60 -20.75 16.32
N THR A 648 5.73 -20.65 17.32
CA THR A 648 6.12 -20.69 18.74
C THR A 648 6.90 -21.97 19.08
N GLU A 649 6.42 -23.13 18.63
CA GLU A 649 7.11 -24.42 18.81
C GLU A 649 8.45 -24.49 18.06
N ALA A 650 8.52 -23.94 16.85
CA ALA A 650 9.76 -23.89 16.08
C ALA A 650 10.80 -22.97 16.74
N VAL A 651 10.39 -21.79 17.20
CA VAL A 651 11.24 -20.82 17.91
C VAL A 651 11.81 -21.43 19.18
N GLN A 652 10.97 -22.08 20.01
CA GLN A 652 11.44 -22.74 21.24
C GLN A 652 12.51 -23.79 20.95
N ARG A 653 12.33 -24.60 19.89
CA ARG A 653 13.32 -25.59 19.46
C ARG A 653 14.62 -24.94 18.97
N ALA A 654 14.52 -23.84 18.22
CA ALA A 654 15.69 -23.11 17.72
C ALA A 654 16.47 -22.45 18.86
N GLU A 655 15.80 -21.77 19.79
CA GLU A 655 16.44 -21.16 20.95
C GLU A 655 17.12 -22.21 21.84
N THR A 656 16.48 -23.37 22.05
CA THR A 656 17.09 -24.49 22.77
C THR A 656 18.34 -24.99 22.05
N ALA A 657 18.30 -25.17 20.73
CA ALA A 657 19.44 -25.61 19.95
C ALA A 657 20.60 -24.59 19.94
N VAL A 658 20.29 -23.29 19.90
CA VAL A 658 21.29 -22.21 20.02
C VAL A 658 21.91 -22.20 21.41
N ASN A 659 21.10 -22.27 22.47
CA ASN A 659 21.62 -22.31 23.85
C ASN A 659 22.53 -23.51 24.09
N ILE A 660 22.16 -24.69 23.54
CA ILE A 660 23.04 -25.87 23.59
C ILE A 660 24.35 -25.58 22.84
N LEU A 661 24.31 -25.02 21.64
CA LEU A 661 25.52 -24.76 20.84
C LEU A 661 26.42 -23.66 21.44
N ASP A 662 25.84 -22.67 22.09
CA ASP A 662 26.56 -21.58 22.78
C ASP A 662 27.53 -22.11 23.85
N ASP A 663 27.18 -23.21 24.52
CA ASP A 663 28.08 -23.86 25.49
C ASP A 663 29.36 -24.41 24.82
N TRP A 664 29.33 -24.72 23.51
CA TRP A 664 30.44 -25.31 22.74
C TRP A 664 31.27 -24.29 21.99
N LEU A 665 30.73 -23.10 21.73
CA LEU A 665 31.39 -22.02 20.99
C LEU A 665 32.04 -21.01 21.95
N GLU A 666 33.03 -20.26 21.44
CA GLU A 666 33.47 -19.01 22.07
C GLU A 666 32.69 -17.81 21.50
N LYS A 667 32.55 -16.74 22.28
CA LYS A 667 31.71 -15.58 21.91
C LYS A 667 32.24 -14.82 20.70
N GLU A 668 33.54 -14.92 20.45
CA GLU A 668 34.22 -14.28 19.35
C GLU A 668 33.98 -15.00 18.01
N GLU A 669 33.57 -16.27 18.05
CA GLU A 669 33.33 -17.07 16.84
C GLU A 669 32.14 -16.52 16.04
N GLU A 670 32.31 -16.42 14.72
CA GLU A 670 31.30 -15.86 13.82
C GLU A 670 29.95 -16.60 13.92
N ALA A 671 30.01 -17.94 14.06
CA ALA A 671 28.83 -18.77 14.24
C ALA A 671 28.00 -18.40 15.48
N TYR A 672 28.64 -17.99 16.58
CA TYR A 672 27.95 -17.54 17.79
C TYR A 672 27.16 -16.25 17.52
N LYS A 673 27.84 -15.25 16.93
CA LYS A 673 27.25 -13.93 16.63
C LYS A 673 26.10 -14.03 15.63
N GLU A 674 26.29 -14.76 14.53
CA GLU A 674 25.27 -14.95 13.51
C GLU A 674 24.02 -15.65 14.07
N ASN A 675 24.21 -16.72 14.86
CA ASN A 675 23.08 -17.46 15.43
C ASN A 675 22.27 -16.59 16.40
N ARG A 676 22.93 -15.78 17.24
CA ARG A 676 22.25 -14.84 18.14
C ARG A 676 21.52 -13.73 17.41
N ALA A 677 22.11 -13.17 16.35
CA ALA A 677 21.44 -12.20 15.49
C ALA A 677 20.17 -12.78 14.84
N LEU A 678 20.19 -14.06 14.42
CA LEU A 678 19.00 -14.74 13.90
C LEU A 678 17.93 -14.94 14.97
N VAL A 679 18.29 -15.28 16.22
CA VAL A 679 17.33 -15.36 17.32
C VAL A 679 16.66 -14.01 17.58
N ASP A 680 17.43 -12.91 17.58
CA ASP A 680 16.86 -11.57 17.76
C ASP A 680 15.93 -11.19 16.61
N LYS A 681 16.29 -11.52 15.37
CA LYS A 681 15.40 -11.35 14.20
C LYS A 681 14.09 -12.15 14.36
N ILE A 682 14.17 -13.41 14.78
CA ILE A 682 12.99 -14.25 15.05
C ILE A 682 12.07 -13.60 16.09
N ARG A 683 12.64 -13.10 17.20
CA ARG A 683 11.87 -12.42 18.25
C ARG A 683 11.17 -11.16 17.76
N GLN A 684 11.85 -10.37 16.93
CA GLN A 684 11.25 -9.19 16.28
C GLN A 684 10.06 -9.57 15.40
N LEU A 685 10.20 -10.62 14.57
CA LEU A 685 9.10 -11.12 13.72
C LEU A 685 7.92 -11.65 14.54
N MET A 686 8.19 -12.40 15.62
CA MET A 686 7.14 -12.89 16.52
C MET A 686 6.39 -11.75 17.22
N ALA A 687 7.10 -10.68 17.62
CA ALA A 687 6.50 -9.53 18.30
C ALA A 687 5.53 -8.75 17.40
N GLN A 688 5.70 -8.79 16.07
CA GLN A 688 4.82 -8.10 15.13
C GLN A 688 3.39 -8.67 15.09
N SER A 689 3.17 -9.90 15.57
CA SER A 689 1.86 -10.56 15.58
C SER A 689 1.17 -10.59 14.20
N SER A 690 1.94 -10.89 13.15
CA SER A 690 1.48 -10.90 11.76
C SER A 690 1.62 -12.28 11.12
N TYR A 691 0.78 -12.58 10.13
CA TYR A 691 0.82 -13.88 9.44
C TYR A 691 2.17 -14.13 8.75
N LEU A 692 2.68 -13.13 8.02
CA LEU A 692 4.01 -13.25 7.40
C LEU A 692 5.13 -13.28 8.45
N GLY A 693 4.99 -12.54 9.55
CA GLY A 693 5.94 -12.58 10.66
C GLY A 693 6.07 -13.97 11.28
N TYR A 694 4.95 -14.63 11.60
CA TYR A 694 4.98 -15.99 12.14
C TYR A 694 5.57 -17.00 11.16
N THR A 695 5.16 -16.93 9.90
CA THR A 695 5.60 -17.90 8.90
C THR A 695 7.07 -17.71 8.49
N GLU A 696 7.61 -16.48 8.50
CA GLU A 696 9.05 -16.23 8.32
C GLU A 696 9.84 -16.63 9.58
N ALA A 697 9.35 -16.30 10.77
CA ALA A 697 9.97 -16.70 12.03
C ALA A 697 10.11 -18.22 12.14
N GLU A 698 9.08 -18.96 11.73
CA GLU A 698 9.09 -20.41 11.67
C GLU A 698 10.15 -20.97 10.71
N ASP A 699 10.21 -20.44 9.48
CA ASP A 699 11.18 -20.88 8.47
C ASP A 699 12.63 -20.65 8.94
N ILE A 700 12.90 -19.46 9.48
CA ILE A 700 14.21 -19.12 10.06
C ILE A 700 14.51 -20.03 11.26
N ALA A 701 13.56 -20.26 12.15
CA ALA A 701 13.75 -21.10 13.33
C ALA A 701 14.06 -22.56 12.97
N ARG A 702 13.33 -23.15 12.02
CA ARG A 702 13.58 -24.51 11.53
C ARG A 702 14.96 -24.63 10.88
N SER A 703 15.33 -23.64 10.05
CA SER A 703 16.65 -23.57 9.42
C SER A 703 17.77 -23.44 10.46
N LEU A 704 17.60 -22.53 11.44
CA LEU A 704 18.55 -22.29 12.52
C LEU A 704 18.75 -23.54 13.39
N ALA A 705 17.67 -24.21 13.81
CA ALA A 705 17.76 -25.44 14.58
C ALA A 705 18.52 -26.54 13.81
N SER A 706 18.30 -26.65 12.50
CA SER A 706 19.03 -27.59 11.64
C SER A 706 20.52 -27.21 11.51
N ARG A 707 20.80 -25.93 11.27
CA ARG A 707 22.15 -25.37 11.18
C ARG A 707 22.94 -25.62 12.47
N CYS A 708 22.37 -25.35 13.64
CA CYS A 708 23.04 -25.56 14.93
C CYS A 708 23.46 -27.02 15.13
N ARG A 709 22.56 -27.97 14.80
CA ARG A 709 22.90 -29.40 14.84
C ARG A 709 24.05 -29.75 13.90
N GLN A 710 24.03 -29.23 12.67
CA GLN A 710 25.08 -29.52 11.69
C GLN A 710 26.43 -28.93 12.10
N VAL A 711 26.45 -27.71 12.65
CA VAL A 711 27.67 -27.06 13.17
C VAL A 711 28.26 -27.91 14.29
N LEU A 712 27.46 -28.34 15.26
CA LEU A 712 27.90 -29.19 16.36
C LEU A 712 28.53 -30.51 15.87
N ILE A 713 27.87 -31.19 14.92
CA ILE A 713 28.39 -32.42 14.31
C ILE A 713 29.73 -32.16 13.62
N ASN A 714 29.82 -31.10 12.80
CA ASN A 714 31.02 -30.76 12.05
C ASN A 714 32.19 -30.38 12.98
N MET A 715 31.94 -29.63 14.04
CA MET A 715 32.96 -29.26 15.04
C MET A 715 33.54 -30.49 15.72
N ARG A 716 32.69 -31.42 16.16
CA ARG A 716 33.13 -32.66 16.81
C ARG A 716 33.92 -33.55 15.86
N ALA A 717 33.43 -33.71 14.63
CA ALA A 717 34.13 -34.47 13.59
C ALA A 717 35.48 -33.83 13.23
N GLY A 718 35.55 -32.49 13.17
CA GLY A 718 36.76 -31.73 12.92
C GLY A 718 37.84 -31.98 13.96
N LEU A 719 37.50 -31.85 15.26
CA LEU A 719 38.44 -32.13 16.34
C LEU A 719 38.92 -33.59 16.30
N HIS A 720 38.02 -34.54 16.07
CA HIS A 720 38.38 -35.95 15.96
C HIS A 720 39.36 -36.22 14.80
N LYS A 721 39.14 -35.56 13.65
CA LYS A 721 40.03 -35.65 12.49
C LYS A 721 41.43 -35.11 12.77
N ILE A 722 41.54 -33.99 13.49
CA ILE A 722 42.84 -33.42 13.90
C ILE A 722 43.56 -34.38 14.86
N ILE A 723 42.84 -34.94 15.84
CA ILE A 723 43.39 -35.93 16.78
C ILE A 723 43.94 -37.15 16.03
N LEU A 724 43.22 -37.67 15.03
CA LEU A 724 43.68 -38.77 14.19
C LEU A 724 44.92 -38.40 13.36
N LEU A 725 44.95 -37.19 12.78
CA LEU A 725 46.08 -36.69 12.00
C LEU A 725 47.36 -36.60 12.85
N TYR A 726 47.27 -35.97 14.04
CA TYR A 726 48.39 -35.90 14.99
C TYR A 726 48.76 -37.30 15.47
N GLY A 727 47.77 -38.17 15.67
CA GLY A 727 47.93 -39.60 15.93
C GLY A 727 48.92 -40.26 14.96
N HIS A 728 48.66 -40.08 13.67
CA HIS A 728 49.46 -40.60 12.57
C HIS A 728 50.86 -39.95 12.50
N GLN A 729 50.96 -38.62 12.65
CA GLN A 729 52.24 -37.91 12.63
C GLN A 729 53.19 -38.39 13.73
N ILE A 730 52.71 -38.48 14.97
CA ILE A 730 53.51 -38.97 16.11
C ILE A 730 53.94 -40.41 15.87
N LYS A 731 53.05 -41.28 15.36
CA LYS A 731 53.41 -42.66 15.02
C LYS A 731 54.53 -42.71 13.96
N GLY A 732 54.50 -41.81 12.98
CA GLY A 732 55.59 -41.62 12.02
C GLY A 732 56.92 -41.26 12.70
N TYR A 733 56.90 -40.30 13.62
CA TYR A 733 58.09 -39.92 14.40
C TYR A 733 58.61 -41.05 15.29
N GLU A 734 57.73 -41.80 15.95
CA GLU A 734 58.09 -42.97 16.76
C GLU A 734 58.77 -44.06 15.92
N LEU A 735 58.24 -44.35 14.73
CA LEU A 735 58.84 -45.31 13.80
C LEU A 735 60.22 -44.83 13.31
N TYR A 736 60.34 -43.55 12.95
CA TYR A 736 61.61 -42.96 12.53
C TYR A 736 62.65 -43.02 13.65
N TRP A 737 62.27 -42.61 14.86
CA TRP A 737 63.14 -42.67 16.04
C TRP A 737 63.58 -44.10 16.38
N LYS A 738 62.69 -45.09 16.27
CA LYS A 738 63.04 -46.51 16.49
C LYS A 738 64.15 -46.98 15.54
N ALA A 739 64.09 -46.58 14.27
CA ALA A 739 65.06 -46.91 13.24
C ALA A 739 66.33 -46.04 13.26
N TYR A 740 66.32 -44.90 13.95
CA TYR A 740 67.41 -43.93 13.92
C TYR A 740 68.71 -44.48 14.55
N PRO A 741 69.85 -44.42 13.84
CA PRO A 741 71.09 -45.07 14.27
C PRO A 741 71.83 -44.33 15.41
N LEU A 742 71.66 -43.01 15.55
CA LEU A 742 72.47 -42.15 16.44
C LEU A 742 71.70 -41.67 17.68
N LYS A 743 70.99 -42.57 18.36
CA LYS A 743 70.10 -42.22 19.50
C LYS A 743 70.79 -41.45 20.63
N GLY A 744 72.07 -41.70 20.85
CA GLY A 744 72.85 -41.05 21.93
C GLY A 744 72.94 -39.52 21.84
N LEU A 745 72.84 -38.94 20.64
CA LEU A 745 72.89 -37.49 20.41
C LEU A 745 71.56 -36.77 20.74
N PHE A 746 70.46 -37.54 20.83
CA PHE A 746 69.11 -37.00 20.91
C PHE A 746 68.31 -37.65 22.06
N LYS A 747 68.88 -37.68 23.27
CA LYS A 747 68.24 -38.27 24.46
C LYS A 747 66.89 -37.64 24.83
N VAL A 748 66.62 -36.42 24.36
CA VAL A 748 65.38 -35.67 24.63
C VAL A 748 64.20 -36.14 23.77
N VAL A 749 64.44 -36.88 22.67
CA VAL A 749 63.39 -37.25 21.70
C VAL A 749 62.38 -38.26 22.27
N GLU A 750 62.86 -39.34 22.89
CA GLU A 750 61.97 -40.39 23.43
C GLU A 750 61.04 -39.86 24.53
N PRO A 751 61.53 -39.18 25.60
CA PRO A 751 60.63 -38.65 26.64
C PRO A 751 59.62 -37.64 26.10
N ARG A 752 60.04 -36.83 25.12
CA ARG A 752 59.18 -35.81 24.51
C ARG A 752 58.09 -36.42 23.62
N LEU A 753 58.42 -37.45 22.82
CA LEU A 753 57.42 -38.19 22.04
C LEU A 753 56.41 -38.89 22.95
N GLN A 754 56.86 -39.50 24.05
CA GLN A 754 55.98 -40.12 25.03
C GLN A 754 55.03 -39.08 25.65
N GLN A 755 55.54 -37.92 26.07
CA GLN A 755 54.73 -36.84 26.63
C GLN A 755 53.66 -36.36 25.63
N ILE A 756 54.04 -36.13 24.37
CA ILE A 756 53.10 -35.72 23.30
C ILE A 756 52.04 -36.81 23.06
N ARG A 757 52.43 -38.10 23.06
CA ARG A 757 51.49 -39.22 22.92
C ARG A 757 50.47 -39.27 24.06
N GLU A 758 50.92 -39.16 25.30
CA GLU A 758 50.06 -39.18 26.49
C GLU A 758 49.07 -38.00 26.48
N LYS A 759 49.53 -36.80 26.13
CA LYS A 759 48.67 -35.63 25.92
C LYS A 759 47.62 -35.86 24.85
N LEU A 760 47.98 -36.44 23.70
CA LEU A 760 47.01 -36.75 22.63
C LEU A 760 45.96 -37.75 23.09
N ASN A 761 46.37 -38.81 23.78
CA ASN A 761 45.44 -39.83 24.30
C ASN A 761 44.47 -39.25 25.31
N TYR A 762 44.95 -38.35 26.18
CA TYR A 762 44.11 -37.62 27.12
C TYR A 762 43.11 -36.70 26.39
N ALA A 763 43.57 -35.91 25.42
CA ALA A 763 42.69 -35.08 24.59
C ALA A 763 41.64 -35.92 23.84
N ALA A 764 42.02 -37.09 23.32
CA ALA A 764 41.11 -38.02 22.65
C ALA A 764 40.06 -38.61 23.62
N ALA A 765 40.44 -38.90 24.86
CA ALA A 765 39.51 -39.37 25.88
C ALA A 765 38.48 -38.29 26.26
N LEU A 766 38.92 -37.04 26.39
CA LEU A 766 38.05 -35.89 26.64
C LEU A 766 37.08 -35.65 25.47
N ALA A 767 37.58 -35.65 24.23
CA ALA A 767 36.78 -35.39 23.02
C ALA A 767 35.69 -36.44 22.74
N ARG A 768 35.77 -37.64 23.36
CA ARG A 768 34.74 -38.68 23.24
C ARG A 768 33.51 -38.44 24.11
N ARG A 769 33.64 -37.64 25.17
CA ARG A 769 32.53 -37.33 26.09
C ARG A 769 31.59 -36.30 25.45
N ASP A 770 30.31 -36.38 25.79
CA ASP A 770 29.28 -35.47 25.26
C ASP A 770 29.10 -34.25 26.18
N GLU A 771 30.20 -33.55 26.46
CA GLU A 771 30.22 -32.42 27.39
C GLU A 771 31.04 -31.27 26.80
N ALA A 772 30.46 -30.06 26.78
CA ALA A 772 31.06 -28.90 26.13
C ALA A 772 32.36 -28.42 26.81
N SER A 773 32.40 -28.43 28.15
CA SER A 773 33.59 -28.05 28.91
C SER A 773 34.79 -28.98 28.62
N LEU A 774 34.53 -30.29 28.50
CA LEU A 774 35.55 -31.28 28.15
C LEU A 774 36.00 -31.13 26.70
N PHE A 775 35.08 -30.83 25.78
CA PHE A 775 35.40 -30.53 24.38
C PHE A 775 36.33 -29.32 24.25
N LYS A 776 36.02 -28.20 24.92
CA LYS A 776 36.86 -27.00 24.92
C LYS A 776 38.27 -27.31 25.43
N ARG A 777 38.37 -28.05 26.54
CA ARG A 777 39.66 -28.49 27.09
C ARG A 777 40.43 -29.38 26.10
N ALA A 778 39.75 -30.31 25.43
CA ALA A 778 40.38 -31.16 24.41
C ALA A 778 40.90 -30.33 23.23
N ARG A 779 40.15 -29.31 22.78
CA ARG A 779 40.55 -28.37 21.72
C ARG A 779 41.81 -27.60 22.12
N THR A 780 41.85 -27.01 23.31
CA THR A 780 43.03 -26.29 23.82
C THR A 780 44.28 -27.18 23.85
N LEU A 781 44.14 -28.42 24.33
CA LEU A 781 45.26 -29.38 24.33
C LEU A 781 45.76 -29.69 22.91
N VAL A 782 44.84 -29.88 21.95
CA VAL A 782 45.19 -30.12 20.55
C VAL A 782 45.85 -28.90 19.91
N ASP A 783 45.41 -27.69 20.25
CA ASP A 783 46.01 -26.45 19.74
C ASP A 783 47.44 -26.25 20.29
N GLU A 784 47.66 -26.49 21.59
CA GLU A 784 49.00 -26.48 22.20
C GLU A 784 49.94 -27.51 21.55
N MET A 785 49.42 -28.71 21.28
CA MET A 785 50.16 -29.78 20.62
C MET A 785 50.64 -29.42 19.21
N ALA A 786 49.96 -28.49 18.51
CA ALA A 786 50.41 -28.04 17.19
C ALA A 786 51.82 -27.43 17.25
N SER A 787 52.10 -26.63 18.27
CA SER A 787 53.44 -26.07 18.50
C SER A 787 54.46 -27.15 18.86
N GLU A 788 54.08 -28.08 19.73
CA GLU A 788 54.97 -29.19 20.12
C GLU A 788 55.33 -30.09 18.93
N LEU A 789 54.38 -30.37 18.04
CA LEU A 789 54.62 -31.14 16.82
C LEU A 789 55.49 -30.39 15.82
N LYS A 790 55.36 -29.06 15.73
CA LYS A 790 56.23 -28.21 14.91
C LYS A 790 57.67 -28.22 15.44
N GLU A 791 57.85 -28.16 16.74
CA GLU A 791 59.17 -28.30 17.37
C GLU A 791 59.75 -29.70 17.13
N MET A 792 58.93 -30.75 17.26
CA MET A 792 59.37 -32.12 16.93
C MET A 792 59.79 -32.26 15.48
N LEU A 793 59.06 -31.68 14.53
CA LEU A 793 59.44 -31.66 13.12
C LEU A 793 60.83 -31.02 12.92
N SER A 794 61.11 -29.91 13.61
CA SER A 794 62.43 -29.26 13.58
C SER A 794 63.54 -30.18 14.12
N ILE A 795 63.26 -30.94 15.18
CA ILE A 795 64.22 -31.92 15.72
C ILE A 795 64.44 -33.06 14.74
N VAL A 796 63.37 -33.61 14.15
CA VAL A 796 63.46 -34.68 13.13
C VAL A 796 64.28 -34.21 11.92
N HIS A 797 64.08 -32.98 11.46
CA HIS A 797 64.87 -32.42 10.36
C HIS A 797 66.36 -32.29 10.72
N LYS A 798 66.69 -31.87 11.94
CA LYS A 798 68.08 -31.87 12.44
C LYS A 798 68.68 -33.27 12.50
N MET A 799 67.90 -34.25 12.94
CA MET A 799 68.33 -35.65 12.96
C MET A 799 68.62 -36.17 11.55
N GLU A 800 67.73 -35.87 10.58
CA GLU A 800 67.92 -36.23 9.18
C GLU A 800 69.18 -35.60 8.58
N LEU A 801 69.44 -34.32 8.85
CA LEU A 801 70.67 -33.63 8.43
C LEU A 801 71.92 -34.30 9.01
N ILE A 802 71.91 -34.65 10.29
CA ILE A 802 73.03 -35.34 10.94
C ILE A 802 73.22 -36.75 10.38
N GLU A 803 72.14 -37.50 10.19
CA GLU A 803 72.22 -38.83 9.58
C GLU A 803 72.81 -38.77 8.17
N ASN A 804 72.34 -37.82 7.35
CA ASN A 804 72.87 -37.60 6.01
C ASN A 804 74.35 -37.21 6.06
N LEU A 805 74.75 -36.33 6.98
CA LEU A 805 76.15 -35.97 7.19
C LEU A 805 77.02 -37.20 7.54
N PHE A 806 76.60 -38.01 8.52
CA PHE A 806 77.34 -39.22 8.91
C PHE A 806 77.39 -40.25 7.78
N ARG A 807 76.28 -40.43 7.05
CA ARG A 807 76.21 -41.31 5.88
C ARG A 807 77.18 -40.84 4.79
N ASN A 808 77.29 -39.53 4.57
CA ASN A 808 78.21 -38.92 3.63
C ASN A 808 79.66 -39.04 4.09
N LEU A 809 79.94 -38.81 5.38
CA LEU A 809 81.27 -38.97 5.97
C LEU A 809 81.76 -40.42 5.91
N ARG A 810 80.86 -41.39 6.14
CA ARG A 810 81.16 -42.82 6.01
C ARG A 810 81.44 -43.20 4.55
N ARG A 811 80.67 -42.65 3.59
CA ARG A 811 80.93 -42.81 2.15
C ARG A 811 82.30 -42.22 1.77
N PHE A 812 82.59 -41.01 2.24
CA PHE A 812 83.88 -40.35 2.05
C PHE A 812 85.03 -41.18 2.61
N GLY A 813 84.96 -41.60 3.87
CA GLY A 813 85.99 -42.42 4.50
C GLY A 813 86.23 -43.75 3.78
N LYS A 814 85.16 -44.42 3.33
CA LYS A 814 85.28 -45.64 2.52
C LYS A 814 85.99 -45.38 1.19
N ARG A 815 85.72 -44.25 0.54
CA ARG A 815 86.38 -43.85 -0.72
C ARG A 815 87.85 -43.52 -0.51
N VAL A 816 88.18 -42.77 0.54
CA VAL A 816 89.58 -42.48 0.91
C VAL A 816 90.31 -43.79 1.13
N LEU A 817 89.78 -44.71 1.95
CA LEU A 817 90.42 -46.01 2.20
C LEU A 817 90.64 -46.82 0.91
N ILE A 818 89.66 -46.87 0.01
CA ILE A 818 89.80 -47.59 -1.27
C ILE A 818 90.87 -46.93 -2.15
N LEU A 819 90.87 -45.61 -2.29
CA LEU A 819 91.82 -44.89 -3.14
C LEU A 819 93.25 -44.95 -2.57
N GLU A 820 93.42 -44.82 -1.26
CA GLU A 820 94.73 -44.97 -0.61
C GLU A 820 95.26 -46.40 -0.72
N ALA A 821 94.39 -47.42 -0.59
CA ALA A 821 94.80 -48.80 -0.82
C ALA A 821 95.27 -49.01 -2.27
N VAL A 822 94.59 -48.40 -3.25
CA VAL A 822 95.02 -48.42 -4.66
C VAL A 822 96.36 -47.70 -4.84
N VAL A 823 96.55 -46.52 -4.25
CA VAL A 823 97.82 -45.77 -4.29
C VAL A 823 98.95 -46.57 -3.66
N LEU A 824 98.73 -47.23 -2.52
CA LEU A 824 99.72 -48.09 -1.87
C LEU A 824 100.10 -49.29 -2.73
N ILE A 825 99.12 -49.98 -3.33
CA ILE A 825 99.38 -51.10 -4.25
C ILE A 825 100.16 -50.61 -5.47
N LEU A 826 99.75 -49.48 -6.07
CA LEU A 826 100.44 -48.91 -7.23
C LEU A 826 101.86 -48.46 -6.89
N GLY A 827 102.08 -47.78 -5.77
CA GLY A 827 103.39 -47.25 -5.38
C GLY A 827 104.36 -48.32 -4.86
N ILE A 828 103.88 -49.32 -4.12
CA ILE A 828 104.73 -50.35 -3.51
C ILE A 828 104.92 -51.56 -4.42
N ALA A 829 103.86 -52.06 -5.05
CA ALA A 829 103.94 -53.29 -5.83
C ALA A 829 104.15 -53.03 -7.33
N VAL A 830 103.41 -52.08 -7.91
CA VAL A 830 103.41 -51.88 -9.38
C VAL A 830 104.55 -50.98 -9.84
N TYR A 831 104.81 -49.87 -9.13
CA TYR A 831 105.83 -48.90 -9.49
C TYR A 831 107.25 -49.49 -9.58
N PRO A 832 107.74 -50.32 -8.63
CA PRO A 832 109.05 -50.96 -8.80
C PRO A 832 109.07 -51.98 -9.95
N VAL A 833 107.97 -52.65 -10.26
CA VAL A 833 107.87 -53.53 -11.44
C VAL A 833 107.95 -52.71 -12.72
N ILE A 834 107.25 -51.57 -12.80
CA ILE A 834 107.34 -50.65 -13.93
C ILE A 834 108.77 -50.12 -14.06
N LEU A 835 109.39 -49.65 -12.98
CA LEU A 835 110.79 -49.20 -12.99
C LEU A 835 111.74 -50.30 -13.46
N PHE A 836 111.56 -51.54 -13.00
CA PHE A 836 112.35 -52.68 -13.45
C PHE A 836 112.23 -52.91 -14.96
N TYR A 837 111.02 -52.92 -15.50
CA TYR A 837 110.80 -53.11 -16.94
C TYR A 837 111.24 -51.92 -17.78
N VAL A 838 111.04 -50.68 -17.31
CA VAL A 838 111.49 -49.46 -17.98
C VAL A 838 113.02 -49.42 -18.04
N ASN A 839 113.70 -49.75 -16.94
CA ASN A 839 115.17 -49.83 -16.90
C ASN A 839 115.70 -50.95 -17.82
N ARG A 840 114.95 -52.05 -17.96
CA ARG A 840 115.30 -53.15 -18.88
C ARG A 840 115.07 -52.84 -20.36
N LEU A 841 114.02 -52.09 -20.70
CA LEU A 841 113.68 -51.75 -22.08
C LEU A 841 114.46 -50.55 -22.62
N TYR A 842 114.89 -49.63 -21.75
CA TYR A 842 115.61 -48.41 -22.12
C TYR A 842 116.93 -48.23 -21.33
N PRO A 843 117.92 -49.12 -21.47
CA PRO A 843 119.18 -49.05 -20.74
C PRO A 843 120.10 -47.87 -21.15
N VAL A 844 119.77 -47.15 -22.24
CA VAL A 844 120.57 -46.03 -22.79
C VAL A 844 120.46 -44.76 -21.95
N PHE A 845 119.38 -44.62 -21.19
CA PHE A 845 119.29 -43.56 -20.20
C PHE A 845 120.00 -44.07 -18.93
N GLU A 846 121.17 -43.52 -18.60
CA GLU A 846 121.88 -43.81 -17.34
C GLU A 846 121.07 -43.28 -16.14
N TRP A 847 120.01 -43.97 -15.75
CA TRP A 847 119.17 -43.59 -14.60
C TRP A 847 119.83 -43.94 -13.25
N ASN A 848 121.13 -43.70 -13.10
CA ASN A 848 121.87 -43.77 -11.82
C ASN A 848 121.36 -42.74 -10.78
N THR A 849 120.33 -41.97 -11.11
CA THR A 849 119.58 -41.09 -10.20
C THR A 849 118.54 -41.82 -9.34
N PHE A 850 118.34 -43.14 -9.51
CA PHE A 850 117.41 -43.94 -8.68
C PHE A 850 118.11 -44.92 -7.72
N ASP A 851 119.33 -44.61 -7.25
CA ASP A 851 120.02 -45.45 -6.25
C ASP A 851 119.24 -45.61 -4.95
N ASP A 852 118.29 -44.70 -4.68
CA ASP A 852 117.34 -44.83 -3.58
C ASP A 852 115.90 -44.98 -4.13
N LEU A 853 115.56 -46.20 -4.58
CA LEU A 853 114.21 -46.62 -4.99
C LEU A 853 113.15 -46.17 -3.98
N TRP A 854 113.50 -46.19 -2.70
CA TRP A 854 112.64 -45.80 -1.60
C TRP A 854 112.31 -44.30 -1.58
N GLN A 855 113.24 -43.41 -1.95
CA GLN A 855 112.94 -41.97 -2.07
C GLN A 855 111.88 -41.69 -3.14
N HIS A 856 111.90 -42.41 -4.25
CA HIS A 856 110.96 -42.19 -5.34
C HIS A 856 109.60 -42.82 -5.06
N GLN A 857 109.59 -43.99 -4.42
CA GLN A 857 108.35 -44.56 -3.89
C GLN A 857 107.67 -43.61 -2.89
N LYS A 858 108.44 -42.93 -2.02
CA LYS A 858 107.90 -41.89 -1.12
C LYS A 858 107.25 -40.75 -1.90
N GLY A 859 107.88 -40.26 -2.98
CA GLY A 859 107.30 -39.20 -3.82
C GLY A 859 105.98 -39.62 -4.48
N VAL A 860 105.94 -40.83 -5.06
CA VAL A 860 104.74 -41.38 -5.72
C VAL A 860 103.62 -41.62 -4.71
N LEU A 861 103.93 -42.15 -3.52
CA LEU A 861 102.95 -42.35 -2.46
C LEU A 861 102.44 -41.02 -1.90
N PHE A 862 103.29 -40.01 -1.76
CA PHE A 862 102.89 -38.70 -1.26
C PHE A 862 101.97 -37.96 -2.25
N ILE A 863 102.37 -37.86 -3.52
CA ILE A 863 101.58 -37.21 -4.57
C ILE A 863 100.30 -38.01 -4.85
N GLY A 864 100.42 -39.34 -4.92
CA GLY A 864 99.30 -40.25 -5.11
C GLY A 864 98.27 -40.17 -3.98
N GLY A 865 98.72 -40.07 -2.72
CA GLY A 865 97.84 -39.91 -1.56
C GLY A 865 97.09 -38.58 -1.59
N ILE A 866 97.77 -37.47 -1.90
CA ILE A 866 97.10 -36.17 -2.07
C ILE A 866 96.06 -36.23 -3.20
N ALA A 867 96.41 -36.80 -4.35
CA ALA A 867 95.49 -36.93 -5.49
C ALA A 867 94.30 -37.87 -5.18
N GLY A 868 94.54 -38.98 -4.50
CA GLY A 868 93.52 -39.93 -4.05
C GLY A 868 92.54 -39.29 -3.06
N PHE A 869 93.07 -38.57 -2.06
CA PHE A 869 92.26 -37.81 -1.12
C PHE A 869 91.40 -36.74 -1.82
N LEU A 870 91.98 -35.90 -2.69
CA LEU A 870 91.24 -34.88 -3.43
C LEU A 870 90.16 -35.49 -4.33
N THR A 871 90.43 -36.65 -4.94
CA THR A 871 89.46 -37.39 -5.75
C THR A 871 88.32 -37.95 -4.89
N ALA A 872 88.61 -38.47 -3.69
CA ALA A 872 87.57 -38.87 -2.74
C ALA A 872 86.68 -37.70 -2.34
N VAL A 873 87.26 -36.51 -2.12
CA VAL A 873 86.52 -35.27 -1.81
C VAL A 873 85.60 -34.93 -2.99
N ALA A 874 86.14 -34.83 -4.20
CA ALA A 874 85.37 -34.47 -5.39
C ALA A 874 84.20 -35.45 -5.68
N LEU A 875 84.43 -36.76 -5.57
CA LEU A 875 83.38 -37.76 -5.77
C LEU A 875 82.29 -37.68 -4.69
N THR A 876 82.67 -37.42 -3.44
CA THR A 876 81.69 -37.32 -2.34
C THR A 876 80.89 -36.04 -2.45
N PHE A 877 81.50 -34.91 -2.79
CA PHE A 877 80.79 -33.67 -3.09
C PHE A 877 79.85 -33.81 -4.29
N LYS A 878 80.28 -34.50 -5.36
CA LYS A 878 79.45 -34.76 -6.55
C LYS A 878 78.17 -35.55 -6.20
N ASP A 879 78.25 -36.51 -5.28
CA ASP A 879 77.08 -37.27 -4.84
C ASP A 879 76.17 -36.45 -3.95
N ILE A 880 76.73 -35.63 -3.05
CA ILE A 880 75.96 -34.70 -2.20
C ILE A 880 75.17 -33.71 -3.06
N TRP A 881 75.73 -33.29 -4.19
CA TRP A 881 75.06 -32.35 -5.11
C TRP A 881 74.03 -33.00 -6.03
N ARG A 882 74.05 -34.34 -6.16
CA ARG A 882 73.10 -35.12 -6.98
C ARG A 882 71.94 -35.72 -6.19
N SER A 883 72.11 -35.90 -4.88
CA SER A 883 71.10 -36.38 -3.92
C SER A 883 70.37 -35.21 -3.28
#